data_AF-A0A821CVP9-F1
#
_entry.id   AF-A0A821CVP9-F1
#
_cell.length_a   1.000
_cell.length_b   1.000
_cell.length_c   1.000
_cell.angle_alpha   90.00
_cell.angle_beta   90.00
_cell.angle_gamma   90.00
#
_symmetry.space_group_name_H-M   'P 1'
#
loop_
_entity.id
_entity.type
_entity.pdbx_description
1 polymer ?
#
loop_
_entity_poly.entity_id
_entity_poly.type
_entity_poly.pdbx_seq_one_letter_code
_entity_poly.pdbx_strand_id
1 'polypeptide(L)'
;MTATNNVNDLLTHIFTNLPKQQDNDENLNERRLFPQQLNDFGEYLDNKLNDIATPFPKSSFEYEENRIGPSTTNLNLYSATGIVQCTRFDYTGIGSFNTARADVCVFRGKWQYEVLLETRGVMQFGWCTIKCHFSQEIGVGDTWTSFSYDGGRIRKWNVQNSKYGDSWLAGDIISCLIDCDEGTISFKRNGVDLGIAFENVPCGKGVAYFPAISLSQNERIKINFGSRPFRHPTLNYLPIDEKPQLSIEQANFLFDIFEQVIYLGKYQKFNGSNKNTNSLKFSQIRTMSDPKNDAILMIIAQQIMERLCPLLASSYIIQQCFIPMLLRLNHESLHSEHTEISLCLDYLWAFLQSNDLLNILIQLFHSLNILYFFEPIQLTFDQQRQYLYLLYSILKHEDTRKLSLESIFFLKVKLPLFIDIKPPDSDLLKQIIPDGWAKKKLNMNDLERDLSCLSTCRKLKDDLKSLENIQIEILKLLLTPSDVLQHPPSSKFLFITKFRLFLKENLSDSPLHNFQPGIIRNFFHRLLHVLEYYWNQYHEIKSFDEGHESSLPFDAAYVPSQKFIDNNFDYFNLQRLGGVQSHLEKEYSADVKRARSLGTSFLSRAFSDQSSRHDGMSDLVNGRDRYRHQLGYNLKSPNATGSESLTELLDGLILLYHVGVHKHYLKVAEVIDSLREYNESLTDIDNKLMNCRDDCPEIRDELLRSKKIFEQQTEDLTRKIAWITMHVFSHEKRRDIVILHRCVYRTLQIASEAGNLFSFVPEIYLNDIYLNTFTALNVYYPTEESGISREMAGDFVQFIANHMQDTRIVNSG
;
A
#
# COMPACT_ATOMS: atom_id res chain seq x y z
N MET A 1 -51.06 1.43 23.95
CA MET A 1 -50.28 0.88 25.08
C MET A 1 -49.34 -0.28 24.70
N THR A 2 -49.07 -0.55 23.41
CA THR A 2 -48.15 -1.62 22.97
C THR A 2 -46.86 -1.13 22.30
N ALA A 3 -46.67 0.19 22.12
CA ALA A 3 -45.47 0.76 21.48
C ALA A 3 -44.31 1.03 22.46
N THR A 4 -44.60 1.24 23.76
CA THR A 4 -43.61 1.63 24.77
C THR A 4 -42.71 0.49 25.23
N ASN A 5 -43.16 -0.76 25.15
CA ASN A 5 -42.38 -1.90 25.66
C ASN A 5 -41.15 -2.18 24.78
N ASN A 6 -41.27 -2.05 23.46
CA ASN A 6 -40.21 -2.45 22.53
C ASN A 6 -39.01 -1.47 22.52
N VAL A 7 -39.28 -0.16 22.64
CA VAL A 7 -38.23 0.87 22.72
C VAL A 7 -37.45 0.76 24.03
N ASN A 8 -38.15 0.61 25.15
CA ASN A 8 -37.54 0.50 26.47
C ASN A 8 -36.69 -0.78 26.58
N ASP A 9 -37.15 -1.90 26.01
CA ASP A 9 -36.39 -3.16 26.00
C ASP A 9 -35.09 -3.04 25.19
N LEU A 10 -35.13 -2.39 24.02
CA LEU A 10 -33.94 -2.15 23.18
C LEU A 10 -32.94 -1.19 23.84
N LEU A 11 -33.41 -0.05 24.38
CA LEU A 11 -32.55 0.90 25.07
C LEU A 11 -31.92 0.27 26.33
N THR A 12 -32.72 -0.46 27.12
CA THR A 12 -32.21 -1.20 28.27
C THR A 12 -31.14 -2.21 27.85
N HIS A 13 -31.32 -2.93 26.74
CA HIS A 13 -30.33 -3.88 26.23
C HIS A 13 -29.02 -3.18 25.83
N ILE A 14 -29.09 -2.05 25.13
CA ILE A 14 -27.91 -1.28 24.73
C ILE A 14 -27.10 -0.88 25.98
N PHE A 15 -27.75 -0.24 26.96
CA PHE A 15 -27.04 0.30 28.14
C PHE A 15 -26.60 -0.78 29.14
N THR A 16 -27.25 -1.94 29.19
CA THR A 16 -26.85 -3.04 30.08
C THR A 16 -25.63 -3.81 29.58
N ASN A 17 -25.36 -3.78 28.27
CA ASN A 17 -24.23 -4.47 27.65
C ASN A 17 -23.05 -3.56 27.31
N LEU A 18 -23.10 -2.27 27.70
CA LEU A 18 -21.93 -1.41 27.59
C LEU A 18 -20.77 -1.94 28.45
N PRO A 19 -19.51 -1.77 28.01
CA PRO A 19 -18.35 -2.10 28.82
C PRO A 19 -18.46 -1.39 30.17
N LYS A 20 -18.24 -2.11 31.29
CA LYS A 20 -18.15 -1.47 32.60
C LYS A 20 -16.95 -0.52 32.58
N GLN A 21 -17.19 0.78 32.60
CA GLN A 21 -16.13 1.75 32.84
C GLN A 21 -15.51 1.45 34.21
N GLN A 22 -14.18 1.54 34.31
CA GLN A 22 -13.44 1.43 35.56
C GLN A 22 -13.70 2.67 36.42
N ASP A 23 -14.94 2.87 36.85
CA ASP A 23 -15.30 3.82 37.88
C ASP A 23 -15.73 3.05 39.13
N ASN A 24 -15.27 3.56 40.28
CA ASN A 24 -15.47 2.98 41.60
C ASN A 24 -16.94 2.57 41.85
N ASP A 25 -17.10 1.44 42.53
CA ASP A 25 -18.34 0.69 42.84
C ASP A 25 -19.49 1.46 43.56
N GLU A 26 -19.52 2.79 43.56
CA GLU A 26 -20.55 3.59 44.27
C GLU A 26 -21.78 3.97 43.41
N ASN A 27 -21.74 3.82 42.08
CA ASN A 27 -22.83 4.27 41.18
C ASN A 27 -23.88 3.20 40.81
N LEU A 28 -24.23 2.29 41.74
CA LEU A 28 -25.35 1.36 41.56
C LEU A 28 -26.72 2.07 41.43
N ASN A 29 -26.82 3.36 41.78
CA ASN A 29 -28.03 4.16 41.64
C ASN A 29 -28.23 4.78 40.24
N GLU A 30 -27.22 4.82 39.37
CA GLU A 30 -27.37 5.38 38.00
C GLU A 30 -28.17 4.48 37.05
N ARG A 31 -28.33 3.17 37.38
CA ARG A 31 -29.16 2.24 36.58
C ARG A 31 -30.65 2.63 36.51
N ARG A 32 -31.10 3.64 37.26
CA ARG A 32 -32.48 4.16 37.27
C ARG A 32 -32.71 5.37 36.34
N LEU A 33 -31.69 5.86 35.64
CA LEU A 33 -31.73 7.08 34.82
C LEU A 33 -31.59 6.84 33.30
N PHE A 34 -31.66 5.60 32.83
CA PHE A 34 -31.63 5.34 31.39
C PHE A 34 -32.88 5.90 30.69
N PRO A 35 -32.73 6.49 29.48
CA PRO A 35 -33.86 7.02 28.75
C PRO A 35 -34.87 5.90 28.46
N GLN A 36 -36.11 6.11 28.86
CA GLN A 36 -37.21 5.15 28.65
C GLN A 36 -37.98 5.43 27.35
N GLN A 37 -37.72 6.58 26.72
CA GLN A 37 -38.34 7.02 25.47
C GLN A 37 -37.29 7.51 24.47
N LEU A 38 -37.59 7.40 23.17
CA LEU A 38 -36.72 7.84 22.07
C LEU A 38 -36.44 9.35 22.09
N ASN A 39 -37.43 10.16 22.50
CA ASN A 39 -37.29 11.62 22.54
C ASN A 39 -36.26 12.06 23.60
N ASP A 40 -36.13 11.29 24.68
CA ASP A 40 -35.22 11.60 25.79
C ASP A 40 -33.79 11.09 25.51
N PHE A 41 -33.62 10.23 24.50
CA PHE A 41 -32.32 9.62 24.17
C PHE A 41 -31.32 10.66 23.67
N GLY A 42 -31.76 11.62 22.84
CA GLY A 42 -30.89 12.70 22.36
C GLY A 42 -30.40 13.59 23.51
N GLU A 43 -31.32 14.05 24.36
CA GLU A 43 -30.99 14.87 25.53
C GLU A 43 -30.06 14.11 26.50
N TYR A 44 -30.30 12.81 26.70
CA TYR A 44 -29.41 11.96 27.48
C TYR A 44 -27.98 11.92 26.92
N LEU A 45 -27.83 11.74 25.60
CA LEU A 45 -26.51 11.74 24.96
C LEU A 45 -25.81 13.07 25.15
N ASP A 46 -26.51 14.19 24.95
CA ASP A 46 -25.93 15.52 25.10
C ASP A 46 -25.51 15.80 26.55
N ASN A 47 -26.32 15.38 27.54
CA ASN A 47 -25.97 15.48 28.96
C ASN A 47 -24.74 14.63 29.30
N LYS A 48 -24.67 13.36 28.87
CA LYS A 48 -23.49 12.52 29.11
C LYS A 48 -22.23 13.04 28.41
N LEU A 49 -22.35 13.56 27.19
CA LEU A 49 -21.21 14.18 26.48
C LEU A 49 -20.72 15.46 27.18
N ASN A 50 -21.63 16.22 27.79
CA ASN A 50 -21.29 17.37 28.63
C ASN A 50 -20.64 16.94 29.95
N ASP A 51 -21.16 15.91 30.61
CA ASP A 51 -20.55 15.33 31.81
C ASP A 51 -19.11 14.88 31.54
N ILE A 52 -18.88 14.21 30.41
CA ILE A 52 -17.53 13.83 29.94
C ILE A 52 -16.66 15.08 29.70
N ALA A 53 -17.23 16.20 29.28
CA ALA A 53 -16.50 17.44 29.05
C ALA A 53 -16.15 18.20 30.34
N THR A 54 -16.91 18.03 31.43
CA THR A 54 -16.70 18.77 32.68
C THR A 54 -15.30 18.68 33.31
N PRO A 55 -14.58 17.54 33.26
CA PRO A 55 -13.24 17.42 33.84
C PRO A 55 -12.15 18.04 32.96
N PHE A 56 -12.47 18.37 31.70
CA PHE A 56 -11.53 18.93 30.74
C PHE A 56 -11.70 20.45 30.65
N PRO A 57 -10.91 21.25 31.39
CA PRO A 57 -10.90 22.69 31.19
C PRO A 57 -10.58 23.03 29.72
N LYS A 58 -11.15 24.12 29.21
CA LYS A 58 -10.88 24.64 27.85
C LYS A 58 -9.37 24.88 27.72
N SER A 59 -8.72 24.03 26.93
CA SER A 59 -7.27 23.83 26.78
C SER A 59 -6.49 23.61 28.08
N SER A 60 -5.55 22.66 28.05
CA SER A 60 -4.61 22.54 29.15
C SER A 60 -3.72 23.79 29.12
N PHE A 61 -3.95 24.72 30.05
CA PHE A 61 -3.23 26.00 30.16
C PHE A 61 -1.71 25.82 30.04
N GLU A 62 -1.20 24.71 30.57
CA GLU A 62 0.20 24.30 30.50
C GLU A 62 0.72 24.03 29.07
N TYR A 63 -0.13 23.54 28.15
CA TYR A 63 0.25 23.24 26.78
C TYR A 63 0.36 24.53 25.94
N GLU A 64 -0.57 25.46 26.10
CA GLU A 64 -0.53 26.78 25.44
C GLU A 64 0.60 27.66 25.98
N GLU A 65 0.96 27.54 27.27
CA GLU A 65 2.06 28.32 27.85
C GLU A 65 3.45 27.88 27.40
N ASN A 66 3.62 26.65 26.88
CA ASN A 66 4.95 26.08 26.62
C ASN A 66 5.31 26.01 25.11
N ARG A 67 4.36 26.39 24.23
CA ARG A 67 4.52 26.44 22.77
C ARG A 67 3.98 27.74 22.18
N ILE A 68 4.43 28.10 20.99
CA ILE A 68 3.95 29.27 20.24
C ILE A 68 3.62 28.84 18.82
N GLY A 69 2.42 29.15 18.36
CA GLY A 69 1.96 28.87 16.99
C GLY A 69 0.50 28.42 16.94
N PRO A 70 0.02 27.97 15.77
CA PRO A 70 -1.35 27.46 15.61
C PRO A 70 -1.61 26.18 16.40
N SER A 71 -2.87 25.85 16.68
CA SER A 71 -3.25 24.61 17.38
C SER A 71 -2.81 23.34 16.63
N THR A 72 -2.82 23.40 15.30
CA THR A 72 -2.36 22.34 14.40
C THR A 72 -1.05 22.76 13.73
N THR A 73 -0.04 21.92 13.84
CA THR A 73 1.31 22.15 13.30
C THR A 73 1.40 21.70 11.84
N ASN A 74 2.03 22.52 10.99
CA ASN A 74 2.41 22.15 9.62
C ASN A 74 3.84 22.60 9.33
N LEU A 75 4.46 22.04 8.29
CA LEU A 75 5.69 22.60 7.74
C LEU A 75 5.41 23.90 7.00
N ASN A 76 6.17 24.95 7.30
CA ASN A 76 6.08 26.24 6.63
C ASN A 76 6.79 26.19 5.28
N LEU A 77 6.03 25.82 4.25
CA LEU A 77 6.52 25.69 2.86
C LEU A 77 6.89 27.02 2.21
N TYR A 78 6.35 28.15 2.67
CA TYR A 78 6.75 29.48 2.15
C TYR A 78 8.20 29.81 2.48
N SER A 79 8.68 29.31 3.62
CA SER A 79 10.09 29.44 4.03
C SER A 79 10.97 28.26 3.60
N ALA A 80 10.39 27.27 2.91
CA ALA A 80 11.10 26.06 2.54
C ALA A 80 11.90 26.23 1.25
N THR A 81 13.10 25.65 1.21
CA THR A 81 13.92 25.62 0.00
C THR A 81 13.57 24.40 -0.84
N GLY A 82 12.47 24.40 -1.60
CA GLY A 82 12.18 23.33 -2.56
C GLY A 82 11.72 21.99 -1.96
N ILE A 83 10.94 22.01 -0.88
CA ILE A 83 10.20 20.81 -0.43
C ILE A 83 8.82 20.82 -1.07
N VAL A 84 8.41 19.70 -1.67
CA VAL A 84 7.05 19.52 -2.19
C VAL A 84 6.23 18.71 -1.21
N GLN A 85 5.05 19.22 -0.87
CA GLN A 85 4.06 18.50 -0.09
C GLN A 85 3.12 17.77 -1.05
N CYS A 86 3.15 16.43 -1.01
CA CYS A 86 2.32 15.58 -1.88
C CYS A 86 0.93 15.34 -1.26
N THR A 87 0.87 15.19 0.06
CA THR A 87 -0.36 15.17 0.87
C THR A 87 -0.13 15.93 2.17
N ARG A 88 -1.14 16.09 3.03
CA ARG A 88 -0.99 16.83 4.30
C ARG A 88 0.24 16.40 5.12
N PHE A 89 0.67 15.15 5.04
CA PHE A 89 1.78 14.62 5.84
C PHE A 89 2.96 14.10 5.04
N ASP A 90 2.83 13.97 3.71
CA ASP A 90 3.84 13.37 2.84
C ASP A 90 4.68 14.46 2.18
N TYR A 91 6.01 14.42 2.39
CA TYR A 91 6.95 15.43 1.90
C TYR A 91 8.05 14.78 1.05
N THR A 92 8.39 15.42 -0.08
CA THR A 92 9.43 14.97 -1.02
C THR A 92 10.43 16.09 -1.27
N GLY A 93 11.73 15.78 -1.20
CA GLY A 93 12.80 16.67 -1.68
C GLY A 93 12.92 16.63 -3.21
N ILE A 94 13.03 17.77 -3.87
CA ILE A 94 13.18 17.88 -5.34
C ILE A 94 14.54 18.43 -5.79
N GLY A 95 15.35 18.95 -4.88
CA GLY A 95 16.68 19.50 -5.09
C GLY A 95 17.72 18.83 -4.19
N SER A 96 18.96 19.31 -4.24
CA SER A 96 20.09 18.69 -3.55
C SER A 96 19.90 18.59 -2.04
N PHE A 97 19.38 19.64 -1.39
CA PHE A 97 19.21 19.68 0.06
C PHE A 97 18.11 20.67 0.50
N ASN A 98 16.86 20.23 0.40
CA ASN A 98 15.69 21.07 0.63
C ASN A 98 15.30 21.08 2.10
N THR A 99 15.10 22.26 2.68
CA THR A 99 14.91 22.40 4.13
C THR A 99 13.63 23.14 4.46
N ALA A 100 12.91 22.67 5.48
CA ALA A 100 11.75 23.35 6.04
C ALA A 100 11.74 23.25 7.57
N ARG A 101 11.05 24.19 8.20
CA ARG A 101 10.71 24.15 9.63
C ARG A 101 9.21 24.23 9.83
N ALA A 102 8.73 23.76 10.96
CA ALA A 102 7.34 23.88 11.36
C ALA A 102 6.93 25.35 11.60
N ASP A 103 5.62 25.60 11.63
CA ASP A 103 5.01 26.88 12.00
C ASP A 103 4.78 27.05 13.52
N VAL A 104 5.10 26.00 14.30
CA VAL A 104 5.01 25.98 15.76
C VAL A 104 6.41 25.80 16.36
N CYS A 105 6.71 26.53 17.43
CA CYS A 105 7.88 26.31 18.26
C CYS A 105 7.54 26.00 19.71
N VAL A 106 8.51 25.40 20.39
CA VAL A 106 8.47 25.03 21.81
C VAL A 106 9.65 25.69 22.52
N PHE A 107 9.47 26.05 23.79
CA PHE A 107 10.51 26.77 24.54
C PHE A 107 10.66 26.34 26.00
N ARG A 108 9.78 25.48 26.51
CA ARG A 108 9.80 24.93 27.86
C ARG A 108 9.16 23.54 27.85
N GLY A 109 9.55 22.64 28.75
CA GLY A 109 9.01 21.27 28.79
C GLY A 109 9.69 20.33 27.78
N LYS A 110 9.15 19.12 27.65
CA LYS A 110 9.72 18.03 26.85
C LYS A 110 8.80 17.70 25.67
N TRP A 111 9.35 17.71 24.46
CA TRP A 111 8.56 17.65 23.23
C TRP A 111 9.08 16.60 22.24
N GLN A 112 8.14 15.97 21.54
CA GLN A 112 8.39 14.90 20.59
C GLN A 112 7.63 15.15 19.28
N TYR A 113 8.26 14.81 18.16
CA TYR A 113 7.57 14.50 16.91
C TYR A 113 8.16 13.24 16.28
N GLU A 114 7.42 12.61 15.37
CA GLU A 114 7.86 11.40 14.67
C GLU A 114 8.01 11.66 13.16
N VAL A 115 9.09 11.13 12.59
CA VAL A 115 9.33 11.13 11.15
C VAL A 115 9.38 9.69 10.68
N LEU A 116 8.53 9.37 9.73
CA LEU A 116 8.46 8.07 9.09
C LEU A 116 9.16 8.11 7.74
N LEU A 117 10.08 7.17 7.52
CA LEU A 117 10.91 7.14 6.31
C LEU A 117 10.23 6.34 5.21
N GLU A 118 10.01 6.91 4.02
CA GLU A 118 9.62 6.13 2.82
C GLU A 118 10.85 5.74 1.99
N THR A 119 11.97 6.45 2.17
CA THR A 119 13.26 6.22 1.52
C THR A 119 14.39 6.20 2.56
N ARG A 120 15.61 5.83 2.17
CA ARG A 120 16.73 5.59 3.09
C ARG A 120 17.97 6.44 2.80
N GLY A 121 17.85 7.47 1.97
CA GLY A 121 18.99 8.28 1.58
C GLY A 121 19.37 9.32 2.63
N VAL A 122 19.99 10.40 2.15
CA VAL A 122 20.57 11.46 3.00
C VAL A 122 19.48 12.45 3.39
N MET A 123 19.16 12.49 4.68
CA MET A 123 18.16 13.38 5.27
C MET A 123 18.65 13.82 6.65
N GLN A 124 18.17 14.96 7.13
CA GLN A 124 18.46 15.45 8.48
C GLN A 124 17.16 15.82 9.18
N PHE A 125 16.98 15.34 10.40
CA PHE A 125 15.82 15.68 11.24
C PHE A 125 16.30 16.28 12.57
N GLY A 126 15.62 17.33 13.03
CA GLY A 126 15.86 17.83 14.37
C GLY A 126 15.21 19.19 14.62
N TRP A 127 15.95 20.09 15.25
CA TRP A 127 15.41 21.30 15.84
C TRP A 127 16.22 22.52 15.41
N CYS A 128 15.54 23.65 15.17
CA CYS A 128 16.21 24.91 14.85
C CYS A 128 15.51 26.09 15.50
N THR A 129 16.24 27.19 15.73
CA THR A 129 15.61 28.45 16.15
C THR A 129 15.15 29.27 14.95
N ILE A 130 14.38 30.33 15.21
CA ILE A 130 13.95 31.27 14.18
C ILE A 130 15.13 31.93 13.43
N LYS A 131 16.30 32.04 14.07
CA LYS A 131 17.53 32.65 13.52
C LYS A 131 18.21 31.78 12.45
N CYS A 132 17.80 30.53 12.30
CA CYS A 132 18.31 29.66 11.24
C CYS A 132 17.73 30.11 9.89
N HIS A 133 18.62 30.48 8.97
CA HIS A 133 18.27 30.87 7.60
C HIS A 133 18.68 29.74 6.66
N PHE A 134 17.70 29.16 5.96
CA PHE A 134 17.94 28.04 5.06
C PHE A 134 18.31 28.52 3.66
N SER A 135 19.20 27.78 3.01
CA SER A 135 19.57 27.97 1.60
C SER A 135 19.62 26.61 0.89
N GLN A 136 20.10 26.56 -0.36
CA GLN A 136 20.35 25.28 -1.04
C GLN A 136 21.53 24.50 -0.44
N GLU A 137 22.38 25.17 0.34
CA GLU A 137 23.60 24.60 0.93
C GLU A 137 23.57 24.56 2.46
N ILE A 138 22.58 25.22 3.09
CA ILE A 138 22.43 25.34 4.54
C ILE A 138 21.10 24.71 4.94
N GLY A 139 21.18 23.53 5.54
CA GLY A 139 20.06 22.80 6.11
C GLY A 139 20.01 22.81 7.64
N VAL A 140 19.15 21.95 8.20
CA VAL A 140 19.04 21.80 9.66
C VAL A 140 20.27 21.09 10.21
N GLY A 141 20.96 21.74 11.14
CA GLY A 141 22.22 21.24 11.72
C GLY A 141 23.46 21.94 11.18
N ASP A 142 23.36 22.76 10.15
CA ASP A 142 24.51 23.50 9.58
C ASP A 142 24.78 24.84 10.28
N THR A 143 23.87 25.29 11.14
CA THR A 143 24.04 26.51 11.96
C THR A 143 24.19 26.20 13.44
N TRP A 144 24.81 27.11 14.19
CA TRP A 144 25.00 26.97 15.64
C TRP A 144 23.68 26.92 16.43
N THR A 145 22.59 27.44 15.85
CA THR A 145 21.23 27.39 16.43
C THR A 145 20.36 26.25 15.89
N SER A 146 20.96 25.27 15.22
CA SER A 146 20.24 24.14 14.63
C SER A 146 20.96 22.83 14.94
N PHE A 147 20.19 21.80 15.21
CA PHE A 147 20.67 20.51 15.68
C PHE A 147 19.94 19.43 14.89
N SER A 148 20.68 18.48 14.30
CA SER A 148 20.04 17.41 13.54
C SER A 148 20.75 16.09 13.63
N TYR A 149 20.00 15.05 13.28
CA TYR A 149 20.46 13.69 13.12
C TYR A 149 20.24 13.23 11.68
N ASP A 150 21.27 12.61 11.11
CA ASP A 150 21.30 11.97 9.80
C ASP A 150 21.68 10.50 9.96
N GLY A 151 20.69 9.61 9.94
CA GLY A 151 20.90 8.17 10.00
C GLY A 151 21.37 7.56 8.67
N GLY A 152 21.28 8.30 7.55
CA GLY A 152 21.85 7.87 6.27
C GLY A 152 23.38 7.90 6.31
N ARG A 153 23.94 8.89 7.02
CA ARG A 153 25.39 9.07 7.25
C ARG A 153 25.85 8.66 8.66
N ILE A 154 24.93 8.30 9.54
CA ILE A 154 25.17 7.92 10.95
C ILE A 154 25.89 9.05 11.71
N ARG A 155 25.37 10.27 11.57
CA ARG A 155 25.98 11.49 12.12
C ARG A 155 24.95 12.40 12.76
N LYS A 156 25.38 13.13 13.79
CA LYS A 156 24.69 14.32 14.30
C LYS A 156 25.39 15.58 13.79
N TRP A 157 24.63 16.65 13.57
CA TRP A 157 25.09 17.91 12.99
C TRP A 157 24.70 19.11 13.85
N ASN A 158 25.68 19.95 14.18
CA ASN A 158 25.54 21.31 14.71
C ASN A 158 26.78 22.11 14.31
N VAL A 159 26.76 22.74 13.12
CA VAL A 159 27.91 23.30 12.38
C VAL A 159 28.94 22.24 11.98
N GLN A 160 29.49 21.54 12.96
CA GLN A 160 30.32 20.36 12.76
C GLN A 160 29.48 19.09 12.88
N ASN A 161 30.01 18.00 12.34
CA ASN A 161 29.37 16.70 12.45
C ASN A 161 30.23 15.72 13.26
N SER A 162 29.57 14.76 13.91
CA SER A 162 30.22 13.69 14.66
C SER A 162 29.39 12.42 14.55
N LYS A 163 30.02 11.26 14.76
CA LYS A 163 29.34 9.95 14.71
C LYS A 163 28.27 9.87 15.80
N TYR A 164 27.06 9.48 15.43
CA TYR A 164 25.93 9.32 16.35
C TYR A 164 24.82 8.48 15.70
N GLY A 165 24.11 7.68 16.50
CA GLY A 165 22.98 6.88 16.06
C GLY A 165 23.35 5.66 15.22
N ASP A 166 22.36 5.16 14.49
CA ASP A 166 22.41 3.92 13.69
C ASP A 166 22.01 4.17 12.23
N SER A 167 22.43 3.29 11.33
CA SER A 167 21.95 3.36 9.94
C SER A 167 20.45 3.07 9.86
N TRP A 168 19.67 3.99 9.28
CA TRP A 168 18.23 3.80 9.09
C TRP A 168 17.88 3.05 7.80
N LEU A 169 16.66 2.53 7.74
CA LEU A 169 16.07 1.88 6.58
C LEU A 169 14.75 2.55 6.21
N ALA A 170 14.33 2.37 4.96
CA ALA A 170 12.98 2.74 4.55
C ALA A 170 11.95 1.98 5.41
N GLY A 171 10.97 2.69 5.91
CA GLY A 171 9.95 2.21 6.82
C GLY A 171 10.31 2.31 8.31
N ASP A 172 11.45 2.87 8.68
CA ASP A 172 11.76 3.21 10.08
C ASP A 172 11.01 4.47 10.54
N ILE A 173 10.74 4.54 11.83
CA ILE A 173 10.19 5.73 12.50
C ILE A 173 11.27 6.32 13.40
N ILE A 174 11.61 7.59 13.16
CA ILE A 174 12.55 8.37 13.96
C ILE A 174 11.76 9.31 14.87
N SER A 175 11.83 9.09 16.19
CA SER A 175 11.29 10.02 17.18
C SER A 175 12.36 11.07 17.48
N CYS A 176 12.04 12.34 17.29
CA CYS A 176 12.92 13.48 17.56
C CYS A 176 12.48 14.15 18.86
N LEU A 177 13.38 14.19 19.85
CA LEU A 177 13.08 14.60 21.22
C LEU A 177 13.86 15.88 21.57
N ILE A 178 13.21 16.82 22.24
CA ILE A 178 13.86 17.97 22.88
C ILE A 178 13.35 18.12 24.31
N ASP A 179 14.29 18.25 25.25
CA ASP A 179 14.03 18.63 26.63
C ASP A 179 14.50 20.07 26.80
N CYS A 180 13.55 21.01 26.78
CA CYS A 180 13.86 22.44 26.94
C CYS A 180 14.22 22.78 28.39
N ASP A 181 13.85 21.93 29.36
CA ASP A 181 14.12 22.18 30.78
C ASP A 181 15.56 21.78 31.14
N GLU A 182 16.02 20.62 30.66
CA GLU A 182 17.40 20.14 30.83
C GLU A 182 18.36 20.59 29.70
N GLY A 183 17.83 21.16 28.63
CA GLY A 183 18.63 21.59 27.47
C GLY A 183 19.29 20.41 26.74
N THR A 184 18.51 19.38 26.42
CA THR A 184 19.01 18.20 25.69
C THR A 184 18.18 17.89 24.46
N ILE A 185 18.82 17.30 23.45
CA ILE A 185 18.16 16.73 22.27
C ILE A 185 18.62 15.29 22.11
N SER A 186 17.67 14.38 21.89
CA SER A 186 17.92 12.96 21.66
C SER A 186 17.03 12.42 20.55
N PHE A 187 17.35 11.22 20.08
CA PHE A 187 16.62 10.58 18.99
C PHE A 187 16.35 9.12 19.31
N LYS A 188 15.23 8.60 18.83
CA LYS A 188 14.92 7.17 18.90
C LYS A 188 14.66 6.62 17.52
N ARG A 189 15.03 5.36 17.29
CA ARG A 189 14.70 4.61 16.08
C ARG A 189 13.78 3.46 16.45
N ASN A 190 12.56 3.45 15.91
CA ASN A 190 11.54 2.44 16.20
C ASN A 190 11.32 2.24 17.71
N GLY A 191 11.37 3.35 18.47
CA GLY A 191 11.22 3.37 19.93
C GLY A 191 12.49 3.04 20.73
N VAL A 192 13.55 2.54 20.09
CA VAL A 192 14.85 2.28 20.73
C VAL A 192 15.65 3.58 20.84
N ASP A 193 16.14 3.87 22.04
CA ASP A 193 16.92 5.08 22.33
C ASP A 193 18.32 5.03 21.70
N LEU A 194 18.72 6.10 21.00
CA LEU A 194 20.05 6.26 20.40
C LEU A 194 21.02 7.04 21.31
N GLY A 195 20.57 7.42 22.51
CA GLY A 195 21.31 8.21 23.49
C GLY A 195 21.10 9.72 23.33
N ILE A 196 21.77 10.50 24.18
CA ILE A 196 21.73 11.97 24.08
C ILE A 196 22.61 12.42 22.91
N ALA A 197 22.00 13.11 21.95
CA ALA A 197 22.71 13.67 20.81
C ALA A 197 23.39 14.99 21.17
N PHE A 198 22.68 15.87 21.88
CA PHE A 198 23.19 17.19 22.24
C PHE A 198 22.85 17.51 23.69
N GLU A 199 23.84 18.03 24.40
CA GLU A 199 23.74 18.54 25.78
C GLU A 199 24.00 20.05 25.78
N ASN A 200 23.56 20.75 26.81
CA ASN A 200 23.71 22.20 26.96
C ASN A 200 23.11 22.98 25.78
N VAL A 201 22.02 22.48 25.22
CA VAL A 201 21.23 23.17 24.19
C VAL A 201 20.75 24.49 24.79
N PRO A 202 20.99 25.65 24.14
CA PRO A 202 20.60 26.93 24.70
C PRO A 202 19.09 27.01 24.91
N CYS A 203 18.65 27.15 26.17
CA CYS A 203 17.26 27.28 26.56
C CYS A 203 17.07 28.53 27.44
N GLY A 204 15.89 29.16 27.41
CA GLY A 204 15.58 30.33 28.23
C GLY A 204 14.89 31.46 27.47
N LYS A 205 14.84 32.65 28.08
CA LYS A 205 14.09 33.80 27.54
C LYS A 205 14.57 34.17 26.14
N GLY A 206 13.64 34.19 25.18
CA GLY A 206 13.90 34.58 23.80
C GLY A 206 14.49 33.47 22.92
N VAL A 207 14.56 32.23 23.41
CA VAL A 207 14.97 31.06 22.63
C VAL A 207 13.81 30.09 22.53
N ALA A 208 13.46 29.71 21.30
CA ALA A 208 12.43 28.73 21.01
C ALA A 208 12.87 27.88 19.81
N TYR A 209 12.49 26.61 19.81
CA TYR A 209 12.87 25.63 18.82
C TYR A 209 11.68 25.15 18.00
N PHE A 210 11.86 25.11 16.69
CA PHE A 210 10.94 24.56 15.71
C PHE A 210 11.45 23.19 15.29
N PRO A 211 10.57 22.18 15.17
CA PRO A 211 10.86 20.99 14.38
C PRO A 211 11.31 21.39 12.97
N ALA A 212 12.37 20.76 12.48
CA ALA A 212 12.93 21.05 11.16
C ALA A 212 13.49 19.81 10.49
N ILE A 213 13.43 19.82 9.16
CA ILE A 213 13.86 18.72 8.31
C ILE A 213 14.66 19.24 7.11
N SER A 214 15.63 18.45 6.67
CA SER A 214 16.29 18.62 5.37
C SER A 214 16.23 17.30 4.59
N LEU A 215 15.80 17.37 3.34
CA LEU A 215 15.62 16.23 2.44
C LEU A 215 16.50 16.40 1.21
N SER A 216 17.27 15.37 0.87
CA SER A 216 17.95 15.32 -0.43
C SER A 216 16.98 15.00 -1.56
N GLN A 217 17.46 15.09 -2.79
CA GLN A 217 16.66 14.88 -3.98
C GLN A 217 16.00 13.49 -3.96
N ASN A 218 14.69 13.46 -4.21
CA ASN A 218 13.83 12.27 -4.25
C ASN A 218 13.67 11.51 -2.92
N GLU A 219 14.18 12.07 -1.82
CA GLU A 219 13.92 11.52 -0.49
C GLU A 219 12.51 11.88 -0.01
N ARG A 220 11.84 10.90 0.59
CA ARG A 220 10.42 10.97 0.95
C ARG A 220 10.19 10.54 2.39
N ILE A 221 9.36 11.31 3.08
CA ILE A 221 9.00 11.06 4.48
C ILE A 221 7.53 11.38 4.75
N LYS A 222 7.02 10.85 5.86
CA LYS A 222 5.79 11.32 6.50
C LYS A 222 6.09 11.88 7.88
N ILE A 223 5.51 13.02 8.23
CA ILE A 223 5.73 13.63 9.55
C ILE A 223 4.46 13.56 10.38
N ASN A 224 4.62 13.24 11.66
CA ASN A 224 3.56 13.29 12.65
C ASN A 224 3.99 14.19 13.81
N PHE A 225 3.32 15.33 13.92
CA PHE A 225 3.50 16.28 15.02
C PHE A 225 2.58 16.00 16.22
N GLY A 226 1.68 15.02 16.12
CA GLY A 226 0.67 14.70 17.15
C GLY A 226 -0.75 14.68 16.60
N SER A 227 -0.96 15.09 15.34
CA SER A 227 -2.25 15.01 14.65
C SER A 227 -2.79 13.59 14.46
N ARG A 228 -1.96 12.58 14.72
CA ARG A 228 -2.29 11.15 14.80
C ARG A 228 -1.57 10.52 16.00
N PRO A 229 -2.08 9.40 16.56
CA PRO A 229 -1.38 8.67 17.60
C PRO A 229 0.07 8.35 17.21
N PHE A 230 1.01 8.65 18.10
CA PHE A 230 2.41 8.24 17.92
C PHE A 230 2.54 6.73 18.01
N ARG A 231 3.47 6.18 17.21
CA ARG A 231 3.80 4.75 17.26
C ARG A 231 4.74 4.43 18.42
N HIS A 232 5.65 5.36 18.72
CA HIS A 232 6.63 5.24 19.78
C HIS A 232 6.59 6.47 20.71
N PRO A 233 5.48 6.69 21.45
CA PRO A 233 5.41 7.77 22.41
C PRO A 233 6.47 7.59 23.50
N THR A 234 7.23 8.65 23.80
CA THR A 234 8.21 8.64 24.90
C THR A 234 7.58 9.15 26.18
N LEU A 235 7.80 8.42 27.27
CA LEU A 235 7.32 8.79 28.60
C LEU A 235 7.78 10.21 28.97
N ASN A 236 6.85 11.03 29.47
CA ASN A 236 7.06 12.44 29.87
C ASN A 236 7.36 13.42 28.73
N TYR A 237 7.27 13.00 27.47
CA TYR A 237 7.36 13.91 26.32
C TYR A 237 5.96 14.14 25.73
N LEU A 238 5.65 15.41 25.45
CA LEU A 238 4.42 15.82 24.80
C LEU A 238 4.58 15.82 23.28
N PRO A 239 3.55 15.44 22.50
CA PRO A 239 3.50 15.77 21.08
C PRO A 239 3.58 17.29 20.85
N ILE A 240 3.74 17.76 19.61
CA ILE A 240 3.64 19.19 19.30
C ILE A 240 2.17 19.63 19.19
N ASP A 241 1.33 18.80 18.58
CA ASP A 241 -0.12 18.96 18.52
C ASP A 241 -0.80 18.30 19.72
N GLU A 242 -1.65 19.04 20.43
CA GLU A 242 -2.28 18.53 21.66
C GLU A 242 -3.13 17.30 21.35
N LYS A 243 -2.98 16.25 22.18
CA LYS A 243 -3.81 15.06 22.08
C LYS A 243 -5.27 15.44 22.35
N PRO A 244 -6.22 15.13 21.45
CA PRO A 244 -7.62 15.53 21.62
C PRO A 244 -8.36 14.61 22.62
N GLN A 245 -7.97 14.63 23.90
CA GLN A 245 -8.44 13.68 24.91
C GLN A 245 -9.96 13.73 25.09
N LEU A 246 -10.57 14.92 25.14
CA LEU A 246 -12.02 15.07 25.22
C LEU A 246 -12.73 14.37 24.07
N SER A 247 -12.28 14.62 22.83
CA SER A 247 -12.88 14.02 21.64
C SER A 247 -12.71 12.50 21.62
N ILE A 248 -11.63 11.95 22.19
CA ILE A 248 -11.40 10.51 22.33
C ILE A 248 -12.42 9.89 23.28
N GLU A 249 -12.63 10.48 24.46
CA GLU A 249 -13.60 9.96 25.44
C GLU A 249 -15.03 10.02 24.90
N GLN A 250 -15.40 11.15 24.27
CA GLN A 250 -16.70 11.32 23.63
C GLN A 250 -16.90 10.31 22.48
N ALA A 251 -15.89 10.10 21.64
CA ALA A 251 -15.96 9.14 20.55
C ALA A 251 -16.09 7.71 21.06
N ASN A 252 -15.30 7.30 22.05
CA ASN A 252 -15.37 5.95 22.63
C ASN A 252 -16.76 5.65 23.19
N PHE A 253 -17.33 6.58 23.97
CA PHE A 253 -18.69 6.43 24.50
C PHE A 253 -19.73 6.24 23.38
N LEU A 254 -19.67 7.05 22.33
CA LEU A 254 -20.59 6.94 21.20
C LEU A 254 -20.37 5.65 20.40
N PHE A 255 -19.12 5.23 20.19
CA PHE A 255 -18.81 3.98 19.51
C PHE A 255 -19.27 2.76 20.29
N ASP A 256 -19.13 2.73 21.62
CA ASP A 256 -19.59 1.61 22.44
C ASP A 256 -21.11 1.41 22.33
N ILE A 257 -21.88 2.51 22.31
CA ILE A 257 -23.33 2.47 22.07
C ILE A 257 -23.62 2.01 20.63
N PHE A 258 -22.89 2.55 19.65
CA PHE A 258 -23.09 2.21 18.24
C PHE A 258 -22.79 0.73 17.95
N GLU A 259 -21.78 0.15 18.61
CA GLU A 259 -21.44 -1.26 18.52
C GLU A 259 -22.64 -2.14 18.93
N GLN A 260 -23.34 -1.77 20.01
CA GLN A 260 -24.55 -2.48 20.45
C GLN A 260 -25.71 -2.34 19.45
N VAL A 261 -25.86 -1.18 18.82
CA VAL A 261 -26.85 -0.97 17.75
C VAL A 261 -26.57 -1.89 16.56
N ILE A 262 -25.31 -2.03 16.15
CA ILE A 262 -24.89 -2.93 15.07
C ILE A 262 -25.19 -4.39 15.44
N TYR A 263 -24.87 -4.82 16.67
CA TYR A 263 -25.18 -6.18 17.11
C TYR A 263 -26.68 -6.46 17.11
N LEU A 264 -27.51 -5.55 17.61
CA LEU A 264 -28.97 -5.67 17.57
C LEU A 264 -29.52 -5.72 16.14
N GLY A 265 -28.99 -4.88 15.24
CA GLY A 265 -29.36 -4.89 13.82
C GLY A 265 -29.03 -6.22 13.13
N LYS A 266 -27.87 -6.81 13.46
CA LYS A 266 -27.50 -8.15 12.99
C LYS A 266 -28.53 -9.20 13.41
N TYR A 267 -28.89 -9.24 14.70
CA TYR A 267 -29.87 -10.21 15.20
C TYR A 267 -31.24 -10.10 14.50
N GLN A 268 -31.65 -8.90 14.11
CA GLN A 268 -32.91 -8.69 13.39
C GLN A 268 -32.86 -9.23 11.95
N LYS A 269 -31.78 -8.96 11.21
CA LYS A 269 -31.58 -9.48 9.84
C LYS A 269 -31.52 -11.02 9.79
N PHE A 270 -30.84 -11.67 10.75
CA PHE A 270 -30.68 -13.14 10.74
C PHE A 270 -31.97 -13.91 11.12
N ASN A 271 -32.78 -13.39 12.06
CA ASN A 271 -34.04 -14.04 12.46
C ASN A 271 -35.16 -13.91 11.40
N GLY A 272 -35.00 -13.03 10.41
CA GLY A 272 -35.88 -12.95 9.24
C GLY A 272 -35.67 -14.09 8.22
N SER A 273 -34.49 -14.73 8.21
CA SER A 273 -34.08 -15.67 7.15
C SER A 273 -33.87 -17.12 7.59
N ASN A 274 -33.73 -17.42 8.89
CA ASN A 274 -33.51 -18.81 9.36
C ASN A 274 -34.34 -19.16 10.60
N LYS A 275 -35.36 -20.02 10.43
CA LYS A 275 -36.23 -20.52 11.53
C LYS A 275 -35.61 -21.62 12.40
N ASN A 276 -34.38 -22.08 12.14
CA ASN A 276 -33.80 -23.22 12.86
C ASN A 276 -32.34 -22.98 13.22
N THR A 277 -32.04 -22.42 14.39
CA THR A 277 -30.90 -22.87 15.20
C THR A 277 -31.17 -22.58 16.68
N ASN A 278 -31.23 -23.65 17.48
CA ASN A 278 -31.23 -23.59 18.93
C ASN A 278 -29.81 -23.24 19.41
N SER A 279 -29.58 -22.01 19.86
CA SER A 279 -28.49 -21.72 20.80
C SER A 279 -29.08 -21.12 22.08
N LEU A 280 -28.96 -21.93 23.13
CA LEU A 280 -29.48 -21.68 24.47
C LEU A 280 -28.56 -20.68 25.19
N LYS A 281 -28.91 -19.39 25.15
CA LYS A 281 -28.66 -18.38 26.20
C LYS A 281 -29.24 -16.97 25.89
N PHE A 282 -30.38 -16.86 25.21
CA PHE A 282 -31.05 -15.56 24.98
C PHE A 282 -32.59 -15.69 24.93
N SER A 283 -33.18 -16.43 25.88
CA SER A 283 -34.60 -16.81 25.86
C SER A 283 -35.60 -15.74 26.35
N GLN A 284 -35.26 -14.44 26.33
CA GLN A 284 -36.17 -13.39 26.83
C GLN A 284 -36.51 -12.27 25.85
N ILE A 285 -35.93 -12.21 24.66
CA ILE A 285 -36.37 -11.28 23.62
C ILE A 285 -37.42 -12.00 22.77
N ARG A 286 -38.70 -11.62 22.94
CA ARG A 286 -39.80 -12.14 22.14
C ARG A 286 -39.56 -11.82 20.66
N THR A 287 -39.25 -12.87 19.91
CA THR A 287 -39.68 -13.21 18.53
C THR A 287 -40.28 -12.11 17.65
N MET A 288 -39.69 -12.00 16.45
CA MET A 288 -40.18 -11.51 15.15
C MET A 288 -39.23 -10.41 14.60
N SER A 289 -38.73 -10.58 13.38
CA SER A 289 -38.13 -9.50 12.58
C SER A 289 -39.21 -8.46 12.30
N ASP A 290 -39.45 -7.56 13.26
CA ASP A 290 -40.47 -6.52 13.15
C ASP A 290 -39.85 -5.30 12.47
N PRO A 291 -40.34 -4.85 11.29
CA PRO A 291 -39.85 -3.65 10.62
C PRO A 291 -39.92 -2.39 11.51
N LYS A 292 -40.71 -2.41 12.59
CA LYS A 292 -40.72 -1.36 13.61
C LYS A 292 -39.42 -1.31 14.40
N ASN A 293 -38.78 -2.44 14.67
CA ASN A 293 -37.52 -2.48 15.40
C ASN A 293 -36.37 -1.96 14.55
N ASP A 294 -36.36 -2.27 13.25
CA ASP A 294 -35.41 -1.69 12.30
C ASP A 294 -35.56 -0.17 12.25
N ALA A 295 -36.80 0.34 12.19
CA ALA A 295 -37.06 1.78 12.21
C ALA A 295 -36.60 2.45 13.52
N ILE A 296 -36.79 1.79 14.67
CA ILE A 296 -36.31 2.28 15.96
C ILE A 296 -34.77 2.32 16.00
N LEU A 297 -34.09 1.26 15.54
CA LEU A 297 -32.63 1.22 15.47
C LEU A 297 -32.08 2.29 14.51
N MET A 298 -32.76 2.56 13.39
CA MET A 298 -32.40 3.65 12.48
C MET A 298 -32.49 5.02 13.17
N ILE A 299 -33.54 5.29 13.95
CA ILE A 299 -33.66 6.56 14.68
C ILE A 299 -32.56 6.68 15.75
N ILE A 300 -32.28 5.61 16.50
CA ILE A 300 -31.20 5.59 17.50
C ILE A 300 -29.84 5.81 16.81
N ALA A 301 -29.58 5.11 15.70
CA ALA A 301 -28.36 5.27 14.92
C ALA A 301 -28.20 6.69 14.39
N GLN A 302 -29.27 7.30 13.87
CA GLN A 302 -29.25 8.70 13.42
C GLN A 302 -28.82 9.65 14.55
N GLN A 303 -29.42 9.50 15.73
CA GLN A 303 -29.09 10.33 16.90
C GLN A 303 -27.63 10.17 17.34
N ILE A 304 -27.05 8.97 17.23
CA ILE A 304 -25.62 8.74 17.51
C ILE A 304 -24.76 9.37 16.41
N MET A 305 -25.10 9.14 15.14
CA MET A 305 -24.34 9.61 13.98
C MET A 305 -24.27 11.14 13.88
N GLU A 306 -25.32 11.86 14.28
CA GLU A 306 -25.33 13.32 14.36
C GLU A 306 -24.22 13.87 15.28
N ARG A 307 -23.91 13.19 16.40
CA ARG A 307 -22.81 13.58 17.30
C ARG A 307 -21.45 12.97 16.91
N LEU A 308 -21.47 11.81 16.27
CA LEU A 308 -20.25 11.09 15.89
C LEU A 308 -19.59 11.66 14.63
N CYS A 309 -20.37 12.17 13.67
CA CYS A 309 -19.88 12.71 12.40
C CYS A 309 -18.81 13.81 12.57
N PRO A 310 -19.01 14.85 13.41
CA PRO A 310 -17.98 15.86 13.64
C PRO A 310 -16.67 15.30 14.20
N LEU A 311 -16.73 14.26 15.03
CA LEU A 311 -15.55 13.60 15.63
C LEU A 311 -14.79 12.78 14.59
N LEU A 312 -15.52 12.11 13.69
CA LEU A 312 -14.95 11.31 12.59
C LEU A 312 -14.19 12.14 11.54
N ALA A 313 -14.33 13.46 11.53
CA ALA A 313 -13.52 14.34 10.67
C ALA A 313 -12.03 14.36 11.08
N SER A 314 -11.70 13.93 12.31
CA SER A 314 -10.34 13.89 12.83
C SER A 314 -9.65 12.56 12.54
N SER A 315 -8.48 12.62 11.89
CA SER A 315 -7.64 11.44 11.65
C SER A 315 -7.19 10.77 12.95
N TYR A 316 -7.08 11.55 14.04
CA TYR A 316 -6.73 11.02 15.35
C TYR A 316 -7.83 10.08 15.86
N ILE A 317 -9.10 10.50 15.77
CA ILE A 317 -10.25 9.72 16.23
C ILE A 317 -10.45 8.48 15.36
N ILE A 318 -10.25 8.61 14.04
CA ILE A 318 -10.32 7.44 13.16
C ILE A 318 -9.30 6.37 13.57
N GLN A 319 -8.05 6.76 13.79
CA GLN A 319 -7.00 5.81 14.13
C GLN A 319 -7.12 5.26 15.57
N GLN A 320 -7.44 6.12 16.54
CA GLN A 320 -7.46 5.75 17.96
C GLN A 320 -8.76 5.09 18.43
N CYS A 321 -9.89 5.38 17.77
CA CYS A 321 -11.22 4.95 18.22
C CYS A 321 -11.94 4.12 17.16
N PHE A 322 -12.08 4.65 15.93
CA PHE A 322 -12.88 4.01 14.90
C PHE A 322 -12.28 2.69 14.39
N ILE A 323 -10.98 2.67 14.08
CA ILE A 323 -10.29 1.44 13.64
C ILE A 323 -10.36 0.36 14.74
N PRO A 324 -10.04 0.63 16.02
CA PRO A 324 -10.22 -0.36 17.08
C PRO A 324 -11.65 -0.90 17.22
N MET A 325 -12.68 -0.05 17.08
CA MET A 325 -14.07 -0.52 17.06
C MET A 325 -14.32 -1.46 15.87
N LEU A 326 -13.90 -1.06 14.66
CA LEU A 326 -14.03 -1.91 13.47
C LEU A 326 -13.27 -3.24 13.62
N LEU A 327 -12.12 -3.24 14.27
CA LEU A 327 -11.36 -4.47 14.56
C LEU A 327 -12.13 -5.39 15.52
N ARG A 328 -12.83 -4.86 16.53
CA ARG A 328 -13.72 -5.67 17.41
C ARG A 328 -14.91 -6.26 16.68
N LEU A 329 -15.45 -5.53 15.70
CA LEU A 329 -16.55 -6.00 14.85
C LEU A 329 -16.10 -7.01 13.79
N ASN A 330 -14.81 -7.04 13.46
CA ASN A 330 -14.28 -7.85 12.38
C ASN A 330 -13.98 -9.27 12.84
N HIS A 331 -14.47 -10.25 12.06
CA HIS A 331 -14.07 -11.65 12.21
C HIS A 331 -12.86 -11.91 11.29
N GLU A 332 -11.75 -12.40 11.85
CA GLU A 332 -10.50 -12.67 11.12
C GLU A 332 -10.59 -13.93 10.23
N SER A 333 -11.55 -13.95 9.29
CA SER A 333 -11.78 -15.07 8.39
C SER A 333 -12.31 -14.62 7.03
N LEU A 334 -11.69 -15.10 5.95
CA LEU A 334 -12.09 -14.85 4.56
C LEU A 334 -13.53 -15.35 4.26
N HIS A 335 -13.96 -16.40 4.97
CA HIS A 335 -15.23 -17.10 4.75
C HIS A 335 -16.38 -16.54 5.58
N SER A 336 -16.12 -15.61 6.50
CA SER A 336 -17.20 -15.03 7.29
C SER A 336 -18.06 -14.09 6.44
N GLU A 337 -19.32 -13.91 6.83
CA GLU A 337 -20.26 -13.01 6.13
C GLU A 337 -19.97 -11.52 6.41
N HIS A 338 -19.12 -11.23 7.42
CA HIS A 338 -18.75 -9.86 7.89
C HIS A 338 -19.94 -8.91 8.04
N THR A 339 -21.08 -9.43 8.48
CA THR A 339 -22.36 -8.72 8.52
C THR A 339 -22.28 -7.45 9.36
N GLU A 340 -21.51 -7.47 10.44
CA GLU A 340 -21.32 -6.32 11.35
C GLU A 340 -20.65 -5.13 10.67
N ILE A 341 -19.58 -5.37 9.90
CA ILE A 341 -18.89 -4.30 9.16
C ILE A 341 -19.79 -3.77 8.05
N SER A 342 -20.51 -4.65 7.35
CA SER A 342 -21.48 -4.21 6.33
C SER A 342 -22.58 -3.34 6.94
N LEU A 343 -23.14 -3.73 8.09
CA LEU A 343 -24.14 -2.94 8.81
C LEU A 343 -23.59 -1.58 9.27
N CYS A 344 -22.36 -1.56 9.80
CA CYS A 344 -21.69 -0.32 10.16
C CYS A 344 -21.63 0.63 8.95
N LEU A 345 -21.22 0.12 7.79
CA LEU A 345 -21.12 0.89 6.55
C LEU A 345 -22.51 1.30 6.02
N ASP A 346 -23.52 0.42 6.08
CA ASP A 346 -24.91 0.74 5.71
C ASP A 346 -25.40 1.98 6.49
N TYR A 347 -25.15 2.03 7.81
CA TYR A 347 -25.51 3.18 8.64
C TYR A 347 -24.72 4.44 8.27
N LEU A 348 -23.42 4.33 7.98
CA LEU A 348 -22.62 5.47 7.52
C LEU A 348 -23.15 6.02 6.20
N TRP A 349 -23.45 5.17 5.22
CA TRP A 349 -24.03 5.57 3.93
C TRP A 349 -25.43 6.16 4.07
N ALA A 350 -26.23 5.68 5.03
CA ALA A 350 -27.58 6.16 5.26
C ALA A 350 -27.62 7.59 5.84
N PHE A 351 -26.66 7.95 6.70
CA PHE A 351 -26.73 9.20 7.48
C PHE A 351 -25.67 10.25 7.12
N LEU A 352 -24.56 9.87 6.51
CA LEU A 352 -23.52 10.82 6.13
C LEU A 352 -23.73 11.38 4.74
N GLN A 353 -23.37 12.65 4.55
CA GLN A 353 -23.28 13.23 3.21
C GLN A 353 -22.12 12.60 2.44
N SER A 354 -22.23 12.53 1.11
CA SER A 354 -21.23 11.87 0.26
C SER A 354 -19.81 12.43 0.43
N ASN A 355 -19.67 13.76 0.65
CA ASN A 355 -18.37 14.39 0.86
C ASN A 355 -17.75 14.02 2.22
N ASP A 356 -18.57 13.99 3.28
CA ASP A 356 -18.10 13.63 4.63
C ASP A 356 -17.69 12.16 4.67
N LEU A 357 -18.52 11.28 4.08
CA LEU A 357 -18.22 9.86 3.95
C LEU A 357 -16.92 9.64 3.16
N LEU A 358 -16.75 10.32 2.03
CA LEU A 358 -15.52 10.23 1.24
C LEU A 358 -14.29 10.65 2.06
N ASN A 359 -14.37 11.75 2.80
CA ASN A 359 -13.28 12.23 3.66
C ASN A 359 -12.94 11.23 4.78
N ILE A 360 -13.96 10.66 5.44
CA ILE A 360 -13.80 9.64 6.49
C ILE A 360 -13.13 8.39 5.90
N LEU A 361 -13.57 7.91 4.74
CA LEU A 361 -12.98 6.75 4.07
C LEU A 361 -11.54 7.01 3.63
N ILE A 362 -11.22 8.20 3.10
CA ILE A 362 -9.84 8.58 2.76
C ILE A 362 -8.95 8.49 4.00
N GLN A 363 -9.38 9.07 5.12
CA GLN A 363 -8.61 9.05 6.36
C GLN A 363 -8.52 7.63 6.95
N LEU A 364 -9.59 6.83 6.87
CA LEU A 364 -9.61 5.43 7.29
C LEU A 364 -8.61 4.60 6.52
N PHE A 365 -8.65 4.62 5.18
CA PHE A 365 -7.72 3.86 4.36
C PHE A 365 -6.28 4.36 4.48
N HIS A 366 -6.06 5.67 4.62
CA HIS A 366 -4.72 6.19 4.88
C HIS A 366 -4.17 5.71 6.24
N SER A 367 -5.01 5.70 7.27
CA SER A 367 -4.63 5.21 8.61
C SER A 367 -4.39 3.71 8.61
N LEU A 368 -5.25 2.92 7.98
CA LEU A 368 -5.04 1.47 7.78
C LEU A 368 -3.77 1.19 7.00
N ASN A 369 -3.45 1.98 5.99
CA ASN A 369 -2.22 1.83 5.22
C ASN A 369 -0.98 2.06 6.09
N ILE A 370 -1.02 3.09 6.94
CA ILE A 370 0.08 3.37 7.86
C ILE A 370 0.22 2.25 8.90
N LEU A 371 -0.89 1.79 9.46
CA LEU A 371 -0.90 0.71 10.43
C LEU A 371 -0.34 -0.58 9.80
N TYR A 372 -0.78 -0.93 8.59
CA TYR A 372 -0.29 -2.11 7.86
C TYR A 372 1.20 -2.01 7.50
N PHE A 373 1.59 -0.95 6.78
CA PHE A 373 2.90 -0.88 6.13
C PHE A 373 4.04 -0.64 7.13
N PHE A 374 3.74 0.04 8.24
CA PHE A 374 4.74 0.44 9.23
C PHE A 374 4.60 -0.30 10.56
N GLU A 375 3.82 -1.38 10.62
CA GLU A 375 3.90 -2.31 11.74
C GLU A 375 5.25 -3.05 11.71
N PRO A 376 5.92 -3.26 12.86
CA PRO A 376 7.10 -4.11 12.92
C PRO A 376 6.81 -5.49 12.33
N ILE A 377 7.77 -6.00 11.56
CA ILE A 377 7.61 -7.33 10.96
C ILE A 377 7.85 -8.36 12.05
N GLN A 378 6.81 -9.13 12.34
CA GLN A 378 6.89 -10.32 13.17
C GLN A 378 6.91 -11.56 12.27
N LEU A 379 7.48 -12.67 12.75
CA LEU A 379 7.54 -13.91 11.96
C LEU A 379 6.16 -14.39 11.48
N THR A 380 5.10 -14.10 12.26
CA THR A 380 3.72 -14.51 11.99
C THR A 380 2.88 -13.44 11.29
N PHE A 381 3.32 -12.19 11.18
CA PHE A 381 2.53 -11.12 10.55
C PHE A 381 1.10 -10.92 11.10
N ASP A 382 0.83 -11.27 12.37
CA ASP A 382 -0.54 -11.35 12.89
C ASP A 382 -1.29 -10.00 12.78
N GLN A 383 -0.63 -8.91 13.13
CA GLN A 383 -1.20 -7.56 13.03
C GLN A 383 -1.43 -7.13 11.58
N GLN A 384 -0.46 -7.39 10.69
CA GLN A 384 -0.62 -7.10 9.26
C GLN A 384 -1.80 -7.87 8.66
N ARG A 385 -1.97 -9.15 9.01
CA ARG A 385 -3.13 -9.95 8.60
C ARG A 385 -4.43 -9.33 9.09
N GLN A 386 -4.49 -8.92 10.36
CA GLN A 386 -5.66 -8.30 10.96
C GLN A 386 -6.09 -7.03 10.19
N TYR A 387 -5.15 -6.16 9.82
CA TYR A 387 -5.44 -4.96 9.03
C TYR A 387 -5.90 -5.28 7.60
N LEU A 388 -5.32 -6.29 6.96
CA LEU A 388 -5.77 -6.74 5.64
C LEU A 388 -7.15 -7.40 5.69
N TYR A 389 -7.46 -8.17 6.73
CA TYR A 389 -8.81 -8.71 6.94
C TYR A 389 -9.83 -7.60 7.11
N LEU A 390 -9.53 -6.57 7.89
CA LEU A 390 -10.42 -5.43 8.02
C LEU A 390 -10.62 -4.71 6.68
N LEU A 391 -9.55 -4.48 5.92
CA LEU A 391 -9.65 -3.92 4.57
C LEU A 391 -10.54 -4.77 3.65
N TYR A 392 -10.36 -6.10 3.67
CA TYR A 392 -11.18 -7.05 2.92
C TYR A 392 -12.66 -6.96 3.31
N SER A 393 -12.97 -6.92 4.62
CA SER A 393 -14.34 -6.79 5.13
C SER A 393 -15.01 -5.49 4.71
N ILE A 394 -14.29 -4.36 4.77
CA ILE A 394 -14.80 -3.06 4.32
C ILE A 394 -15.10 -3.10 2.82
N LEU A 395 -14.24 -3.73 2.03
CA LEU A 395 -14.39 -3.82 0.57
C LEU A 395 -15.41 -4.86 0.11
N LYS A 396 -15.92 -5.72 0.98
CA LYS A 396 -17.08 -6.56 0.64
C LYS A 396 -18.34 -5.70 0.40
N HIS A 397 -18.48 -4.57 1.10
CA HIS A 397 -19.56 -3.62 0.89
C HIS A 397 -19.45 -2.94 -0.48
N GLU A 398 -20.46 -3.10 -1.34
CA GLU A 398 -20.43 -2.70 -2.75
C GLU A 398 -20.20 -1.20 -2.97
N ASP A 399 -21.00 -0.34 -2.32
CA ASP A 399 -20.90 1.10 -2.57
C ASP A 399 -19.57 1.68 -2.09
N THR A 400 -19.15 1.31 -0.87
CA THR A 400 -17.83 1.62 -0.32
C THR A 400 -16.71 1.18 -1.26
N ARG A 401 -16.77 -0.04 -1.80
CA ARG A 401 -15.76 -0.54 -2.75
C ARG A 401 -15.70 0.29 -4.03
N LYS A 402 -16.85 0.61 -4.63
CA LYS A 402 -16.92 1.42 -5.86
C LYS A 402 -16.44 2.84 -5.64
N LEU A 403 -16.87 3.51 -4.57
CA LEU A 403 -16.39 4.83 -4.19
C LEU A 403 -14.86 4.84 -3.96
N SER A 404 -14.34 3.78 -3.33
CA SER A 404 -12.91 3.62 -3.07
C SER A 404 -12.11 3.50 -4.36
N LEU A 405 -12.60 2.72 -5.34
CA LEU A 405 -11.98 2.61 -6.66
C LEU A 405 -12.04 3.94 -7.43
N GLU A 406 -13.20 4.60 -7.42
CA GLU A 406 -13.42 5.81 -8.21
C GLU A 406 -12.57 7.00 -7.72
N SER A 407 -12.45 7.18 -6.40
CA SER A 407 -11.95 8.44 -5.82
C SER A 407 -10.80 8.28 -4.82
N ILE A 408 -10.48 7.07 -4.35
CA ILE A 408 -9.54 6.89 -3.23
C ILE A 408 -8.25 6.15 -3.65
N PHE A 409 -8.33 4.89 -4.07
CA PHE A 409 -7.20 3.94 -4.13
C PHE A 409 -6.11 4.19 -5.17
N PHE A 410 -6.40 4.97 -6.20
CA PHE A 410 -5.41 5.36 -7.21
C PHE A 410 -5.10 6.86 -7.20
N LEU A 411 -5.77 7.64 -6.34
CA LEU A 411 -5.66 9.10 -6.32
C LEU A 411 -5.18 9.65 -4.97
N LYS A 412 -5.79 9.20 -3.87
CA LYS A 412 -5.60 9.78 -2.52
C LYS A 412 -4.89 8.83 -1.57
N VAL A 413 -5.13 7.53 -1.70
CA VAL A 413 -4.46 6.47 -0.95
C VAL A 413 -3.83 5.53 -1.97
N LYS A 414 -2.60 5.09 -1.75
CA LYS A 414 -1.83 4.30 -2.72
C LYS A 414 -2.11 2.80 -2.54
N LEU A 415 -3.01 2.22 -3.35
CA LEU A 415 -3.35 0.79 -3.31
C LEU A 415 -2.13 -0.16 -3.30
N PRO A 416 -1.07 0.05 -4.12
CA PRO A 416 0.09 -0.85 -4.11
C PRO A 416 0.77 -1.00 -2.75
N LEU A 417 0.64 -0.02 -1.85
CA LEU A 417 1.22 -0.11 -0.51
C LEU A 417 0.53 -1.15 0.39
N PHE A 418 -0.75 -1.47 0.16
CA PHE A 418 -1.43 -2.58 0.86
C PHE A 418 -1.00 -3.96 0.34
N ILE A 419 -0.44 -4.00 -0.87
CA ILE A 419 -0.01 -5.22 -1.55
C ILE A 419 1.49 -5.50 -1.32
N ASP A 420 2.23 -4.51 -0.84
CA ASP A 420 3.65 -4.66 -0.54
C ASP A 420 3.89 -5.48 0.74
N ILE A 421 5.03 -6.15 0.80
CA ILE A 421 5.53 -6.82 2.00
C ILE A 421 6.93 -6.28 2.29
N LYS A 422 7.06 -5.53 3.38
CA LYS A 422 8.32 -4.93 3.81
C LYS A 422 9.34 -6.04 4.15
N PRO A 423 10.63 -5.87 3.82
CA PRO A 423 11.67 -6.80 4.23
C PRO A 423 11.91 -6.73 5.76
N PRO A 424 12.16 -7.86 6.43
CA PRO A 424 12.48 -7.89 7.85
C PRO A 424 13.74 -7.09 8.16
N ASP A 425 13.81 -6.56 9.38
CA ASP A 425 14.98 -5.83 9.86
C ASP A 425 16.17 -6.78 10.08
N SER A 426 17.36 -6.19 10.26
CA SER A 426 18.60 -6.96 10.44
C SER A 426 18.55 -7.87 11.67
N ASP A 427 17.82 -7.48 12.72
CA ASP A 427 17.78 -8.24 13.97
C ASP A 427 16.84 -9.45 13.87
N LEU A 428 15.68 -9.30 13.23
CA LEU A 428 14.82 -10.44 12.91
C LEU A 428 15.51 -11.39 11.94
N LEU A 429 16.23 -10.87 10.94
CA LEU A 429 17.01 -11.67 10.01
C LEU A 429 18.09 -12.51 10.72
N LYS A 430 18.78 -11.96 11.72
CA LYS A 430 19.73 -12.72 12.56
C LYS A 430 19.04 -13.82 13.36
N GLN A 431 17.81 -13.62 13.81
CA GLN A 431 17.04 -14.66 14.49
C GLN A 431 16.64 -15.80 13.55
N ILE A 432 16.32 -15.47 12.29
CA ILE A 432 15.91 -16.46 11.28
C ILE A 432 17.12 -17.25 10.77
N ILE A 433 18.25 -16.59 10.54
CA ILE A 433 19.43 -17.14 9.88
C ILE A 433 20.64 -17.05 10.83
N PRO A 434 21.08 -18.20 11.39
CA PRO A 434 22.19 -18.23 12.35
C PRO A 434 23.52 -17.74 11.77
N ASP A 435 24.39 -17.26 12.66
CA ASP A 435 25.75 -16.83 12.33
C ASP A 435 26.58 -17.98 11.73
N GLY A 436 27.44 -17.64 10.77
CA GLY A 436 28.31 -18.62 10.11
C GLY A 436 27.62 -19.60 9.14
N TRP A 437 26.29 -19.56 8.99
CA TRP A 437 25.54 -20.40 8.04
C TRP A 437 25.98 -20.19 6.57
N ALA A 438 26.45 -18.99 6.26
CA ALA A 438 26.78 -18.50 4.92
C ALA A 438 28.19 -18.85 4.39
N LYS A 439 29.08 -19.43 5.22
CA LYS A 439 30.51 -19.53 4.86
C LYS A 439 30.70 -20.32 3.55
N LYS A 440 31.10 -19.61 2.48
CA LYS A 440 31.45 -20.07 1.11
C LYS A 440 30.31 -20.38 0.13
N LYS A 441 29.08 -19.92 0.35
CA LYS A 441 27.97 -20.22 -0.58
C LYS A 441 27.66 -19.03 -1.50
N LEU A 442 28.05 -19.14 -2.77
CA LEU A 442 27.80 -18.13 -3.82
C LEU A 442 26.69 -18.52 -4.79
N ASN A 443 26.17 -19.75 -4.70
CA ASN A 443 25.13 -20.26 -5.59
C ASN A 443 23.75 -20.12 -4.92
N MET A 444 22.83 -19.44 -5.61
CA MET A 444 21.45 -19.24 -5.16
C MET A 444 20.65 -20.56 -5.04
N ASN A 445 20.97 -21.59 -5.84
CA ASN A 445 20.34 -22.91 -5.73
C ASN A 445 20.66 -23.61 -4.41
N ASP A 446 21.94 -23.59 -4.02
CA ASP A 446 22.40 -24.19 -2.77
C ASP A 446 21.77 -23.42 -1.59
N LEU A 447 21.66 -22.11 -1.72
CA LEU A 447 20.98 -21.25 -0.75
C LEU A 447 19.50 -21.62 -0.57
N GLU A 448 18.73 -21.77 -1.65
CA GLU A 448 17.30 -22.12 -1.56
C GLU A 448 17.09 -23.52 -0.95
N ARG A 449 17.88 -24.51 -1.38
CA ARG A 449 17.85 -25.87 -0.82
C ARG A 449 18.13 -25.86 0.68
N ASP A 450 19.16 -25.14 1.10
CA ASP A 450 19.56 -25.06 2.51
C ASP A 450 18.57 -24.26 3.36
N LEU A 451 17.98 -23.18 2.81
CA LEU A 451 16.92 -22.41 3.49
C LEU A 451 15.67 -23.27 3.71
N SER A 452 15.31 -24.11 2.75
CA SER A 452 14.19 -25.05 2.88
C SER A 452 14.38 -26.04 4.04
N CYS A 453 15.62 -26.42 4.34
CA CYS A 453 15.93 -27.29 5.48
C CYS A 453 15.64 -26.61 6.84
N LEU A 454 15.74 -25.29 6.93
CA LEU A 454 15.48 -24.55 8.16
C LEU A 454 13.98 -24.45 8.46
N SER A 455 13.56 -24.95 9.64
CA SER A 455 12.16 -24.93 10.07
C SER A 455 11.60 -23.51 10.20
N THR A 456 12.39 -22.56 10.68
CA THR A 456 12.00 -21.14 10.80
C THR A 456 11.72 -20.52 9.43
N CYS A 457 12.53 -20.83 8.43
CA CYS A 457 12.34 -20.33 7.06
C CYS A 457 11.08 -20.93 6.41
N ARG A 458 10.80 -22.23 6.64
CA ARG A 458 9.56 -22.86 6.19
C ARG A 458 8.32 -22.18 6.79
N LYS A 459 8.30 -21.99 8.11
CA LYS A 459 7.20 -21.29 8.78
C LYS A 459 7.01 -19.88 8.23
N LEU A 460 8.09 -19.11 8.08
CA LEU A 460 8.02 -17.77 7.51
C LEU A 460 7.47 -17.76 6.08
N LYS A 461 7.84 -18.75 5.25
CA LYS A 461 7.32 -18.90 3.88
C LYS A 461 5.82 -19.19 3.87
N ASP A 462 5.34 -20.04 4.78
CA ASP A 462 3.92 -20.35 4.93
C ASP A 462 3.12 -19.12 5.42
N ASP A 463 3.65 -18.39 6.40
CA ASP A 463 3.06 -17.16 6.93
C ASP A 463 3.02 -16.04 5.87
N LEU A 464 4.07 -15.90 5.06
CA LEU A 464 4.09 -15.01 3.90
C LEU A 464 3.02 -15.38 2.89
N LYS A 465 2.92 -16.67 2.52
CA LYS A 465 1.91 -17.14 1.57
C LYS A 465 0.49 -16.89 2.07
N SER A 466 0.25 -17.06 3.38
CA SER A 466 -1.03 -16.68 4.00
C SER A 466 -1.35 -15.21 3.81
N LEU A 467 -0.37 -14.32 3.98
CA LEU A 467 -0.55 -12.88 3.78
C LEU A 467 -0.82 -12.54 2.30
N GLU A 468 -0.08 -13.16 1.37
CA GLU A 468 -0.27 -13.01 -0.07
C GLU A 468 -1.67 -13.44 -0.53
N ASN A 469 -2.20 -14.53 0.04
CA ASN A 469 -3.56 -14.98 -0.28
C ASN A 469 -4.62 -13.94 0.10
N ILE A 470 -4.49 -13.28 1.25
CA ILE A 470 -5.43 -12.22 1.65
C ILE A 470 -5.36 -11.04 0.67
N GLN A 471 -4.15 -10.65 0.25
CA GLN A 471 -3.95 -9.59 -0.75
C GLN A 471 -4.59 -9.95 -2.10
N ILE A 472 -4.47 -11.20 -2.54
CA ILE A 472 -5.11 -11.72 -3.76
C ILE A 472 -6.63 -11.65 -3.65
N GLU A 473 -7.22 -12.06 -2.52
CA GLU A 473 -8.67 -11.98 -2.30
C GLU A 473 -9.19 -10.53 -2.29
N ILE A 474 -8.43 -9.58 -1.73
CA ILE A 474 -8.74 -8.15 -1.82
C ILE A 474 -8.78 -7.71 -3.29
N LEU A 475 -7.77 -8.07 -4.09
CA LEU A 475 -7.73 -7.70 -5.52
C LEU A 475 -8.86 -8.37 -6.32
N LYS A 476 -9.27 -9.59 -5.98
CA LYS A 476 -10.45 -10.24 -6.56
C LYS A 476 -11.71 -9.42 -6.29
N LEU A 477 -11.94 -8.97 -5.05
CA LEU A 477 -13.08 -8.09 -4.76
C LEU A 477 -13.08 -6.85 -5.64
N LEU A 478 -11.92 -6.19 -5.79
CA LEU A 478 -11.77 -4.98 -6.62
C LEU A 478 -11.98 -5.23 -8.12
N LEU A 479 -11.81 -6.47 -8.60
CA LEU A 479 -11.98 -6.88 -10.00
C LEU A 479 -13.27 -7.67 -10.24
N THR A 480 -14.23 -7.61 -9.32
CA THR A 480 -15.52 -8.31 -9.44
C THR A 480 -16.31 -7.80 -10.66
N PRO A 481 -16.79 -8.70 -11.55
CA PRO A 481 -17.57 -8.32 -12.74
C PRO A 481 -19.09 -8.25 -12.49
N SER A 482 -19.59 -8.89 -11.43
CA SER A 482 -21.02 -9.17 -11.22
C SER A 482 -21.81 -8.05 -10.54
N ASP A 483 -21.17 -6.96 -10.14
CA ASP A 483 -21.77 -5.87 -9.37
C ASP A 483 -22.41 -4.78 -10.25
N VAL A 484 -22.87 -5.13 -11.45
CA VAL A 484 -23.51 -4.17 -12.38
C VAL A 484 -24.96 -3.86 -11.99
N LEU A 485 -25.61 -4.77 -11.26
CA LEU A 485 -27.08 -4.81 -11.13
C LEU A 485 -27.69 -3.62 -10.38
N GLN A 486 -26.99 -3.04 -9.41
CA GLN A 486 -27.53 -1.95 -8.58
C GLN A 486 -27.00 -0.57 -9.03
N HIS A 487 -25.69 -0.44 -9.25
CA HIS A 487 -25.05 0.85 -9.56
C HIS A 487 -23.94 0.71 -10.61
N PRO A 488 -24.19 0.90 -11.92
CA PRO A 488 -23.12 0.88 -12.93
C PRO A 488 -22.22 2.12 -12.82
N PRO A 489 -20.91 2.03 -13.13
CA PRO A 489 -20.19 0.90 -13.72
C PRO A 489 -19.74 -0.19 -12.70
N SER A 490 -19.30 -1.35 -13.19
CA SER A 490 -18.77 -2.44 -12.34
C SER A 490 -17.45 -2.07 -11.66
N SER A 491 -17.15 -2.73 -10.53
CA SER A 491 -15.85 -2.59 -9.84
C SER A 491 -14.69 -2.89 -10.80
N LYS A 492 -14.80 -3.96 -11.60
CA LYS A 492 -13.79 -4.31 -12.62
C LYS A 492 -13.52 -3.17 -13.59
N PHE A 493 -14.56 -2.52 -14.12
CA PHE A 493 -14.40 -1.40 -15.06
C PHE A 493 -13.71 -0.20 -14.39
N LEU A 494 -14.12 0.15 -13.17
CA LEU A 494 -13.50 1.23 -12.39
C LEU A 494 -12.02 0.92 -12.13
N PHE A 495 -11.70 -0.30 -11.70
CA PHE A 495 -10.33 -0.73 -11.43
C PHE A 495 -9.45 -0.60 -12.68
N ILE A 496 -9.86 -1.18 -13.81
CA ILE A 496 -9.06 -1.17 -15.04
C ILE A 496 -8.83 0.28 -15.52
N THR A 497 -9.88 1.10 -15.50
CA THR A 497 -9.78 2.52 -15.89
C THR A 497 -8.77 3.27 -15.04
N LYS A 498 -8.82 3.10 -13.71
CA LYS A 498 -7.91 3.79 -12.78
C LYS A 498 -6.51 3.21 -12.80
N PHE A 499 -6.38 1.90 -13.02
CA PHE A 499 -5.11 1.23 -13.21
C PHE A 499 -4.37 1.75 -14.44
N ARG A 500 -5.07 2.04 -15.54
CA ARG A 500 -4.48 2.68 -16.73
C ARG A 500 -3.94 4.09 -16.43
N LEU A 501 -4.67 4.90 -15.66
CA LEU A 501 -4.18 6.20 -15.21
C LEU A 501 -2.94 6.07 -14.33
N PHE A 502 -2.96 5.10 -13.41
CA PHE A 502 -1.80 4.78 -12.58
C PHE A 502 -0.56 4.42 -13.41
N LEU A 503 -0.71 3.62 -14.47
CA LEU A 503 0.40 3.28 -15.37
C LEU A 503 0.94 4.53 -16.07
N LYS A 504 0.05 5.42 -16.56
CA LYS A 504 0.45 6.69 -17.18
C LYS A 504 1.32 7.55 -16.26
N GLU A 505 0.90 7.70 -15.00
CA GLU A 505 1.62 8.50 -14.01
C GLU A 505 3.00 7.92 -13.71
N ASN A 506 3.13 6.59 -13.65
CA ASN A 506 4.38 5.89 -13.34
C ASN A 506 5.30 5.63 -14.55
N LEU A 507 4.81 5.85 -15.77
CA LEU A 507 5.62 5.86 -16.99
C LEU A 507 6.29 7.21 -17.23
N SER A 508 5.72 8.28 -16.67
CA SER A 508 6.40 9.58 -16.69
C SER A 508 7.62 9.55 -15.76
N ASP A 509 8.78 10.06 -16.21
CA ASP A 509 10.01 10.17 -15.39
C ASP A 509 9.87 11.15 -14.20
N SER A 510 8.64 11.49 -13.80
CA SER A 510 8.38 12.37 -12.67
C SER A 510 8.75 11.68 -11.36
N PRO A 511 9.70 12.24 -10.58
CA PRO A 511 10.10 11.65 -9.31
C PRO A 511 8.97 11.63 -8.26
N LEU A 512 7.92 12.44 -8.45
CA LEU A 512 6.80 12.57 -7.51
C LEU A 512 5.87 11.34 -7.49
N HIS A 513 5.82 10.58 -8.59
CA HIS A 513 4.82 9.49 -8.76
C HIS A 513 5.42 8.09 -8.72
N ASN A 514 6.74 7.93 -8.73
CA ASN A 514 7.38 6.62 -8.87
C ASN A 514 7.41 5.83 -7.55
N PHE A 515 6.76 4.66 -7.55
CA PHE A 515 6.88 3.68 -6.47
C PHE A 515 8.26 3.03 -6.46
N GLN A 516 8.69 2.52 -5.31
CA GLN A 516 9.87 1.67 -5.27
C GLN A 516 9.62 0.42 -6.14
N PRO A 517 10.60 -0.02 -6.95
CA PRO A 517 10.45 -1.18 -7.83
C PRO A 517 9.93 -2.46 -7.14
N GLY A 518 10.27 -2.69 -5.86
CA GLY A 518 9.81 -3.84 -5.09
C GLY A 518 8.29 -3.85 -4.86
N ILE A 519 7.69 -2.68 -4.61
CA ILE A 519 6.24 -2.52 -4.44
C ILE A 519 5.52 -2.88 -5.74
N ILE A 520 6.03 -2.37 -6.88
CA ILE A 520 5.47 -2.66 -8.21
C ILE A 520 5.56 -4.16 -8.53
N ARG A 521 6.69 -4.80 -8.22
CA ARG A 521 6.86 -6.26 -8.35
C ARG A 521 5.82 -7.03 -7.54
N ASN A 522 5.62 -6.65 -6.28
CA ASN A 522 4.63 -7.31 -5.44
C ASN A 522 3.23 -7.16 -6.03
N PHE A 523 2.84 -5.94 -6.39
CA PHE A 523 1.56 -5.67 -7.03
C PHE A 523 1.34 -6.46 -8.33
N PHE A 524 2.37 -6.53 -9.18
CA PHE A 524 2.36 -7.30 -10.43
C PHE A 524 2.02 -8.78 -10.19
N HIS A 525 2.74 -9.46 -9.30
CA HIS A 525 2.51 -10.89 -9.07
C HIS A 525 1.10 -11.18 -8.55
N ARG A 526 0.59 -10.38 -7.59
CA ARG A 526 -0.75 -10.61 -7.04
C ARG A 526 -1.82 -10.37 -8.09
N LEU A 527 -1.68 -9.32 -8.91
CA LEU A 527 -2.60 -9.06 -10.02
C LEU A 527 -2.55 -10.15 -11.11
N LEU A 528 -1.37 -10.72 -11.41
CA LEU A 528 -1.25 -11.81 -12.37
C LEU A 528 -2.02 -13.05 -11.90
N HIS A 529 -1.95 -13.39 -10.60
CA HIS A 529 -2.77 -14.47 -10.02
C HIS A 529 -4.27 -14.17 -10.10
N VAL A 530 -4.69 -12.92 -9.90
CA VAL A 530 -6.11 -12.54 -10.07
C VAL A 530 -6.55 -12.63 -11.53
N LEU A 531 -5.68 -12.22 -12.46
CA LEU A 531 -5.94 -12.38 -13.90
C LEU A 531 -6.08 -13.86 -14.28
N GLU A 532 -5.16 -14.72 -13.85
CA GLU A 532 -5.20 -16.17 -14.07
C GLU A 532 -6.52 -16.76 -13.56
N TYR A 533 -6.96 -16.39 -12.35
CA TYR A 533 -8.21 -16.84 -11.76
C TYR A 533 -9.42 -16.47 -12.63
N TYR A 534 -9.59 -15.19 -12.99
CA TYR A 534 -10.74 -14.77 -13.80
C TYR A 534 -10.67 -15.25 -15.25
N TRP A 535 -9.47 -15.41 -15.81
CA TRP A 535 -9.28 -15.96 -17.16
C TRP A 535 -9.71 -17.42 -17.21
N ASN A 536 -9.31 -18.23 -16.23
CA ASN A 536 -9.72 -19.63 -16.15
C ASN A 536 -11.23 -19.76 -15.92
N GLN A 537 -11.83 -18.94 -15.05
CA GLN A 537 -13.30 -18.92 -14.91
C GLN A 537 -14.01 -18.56 -16.20
N TYR A 538 -13.51 -17.57 -16.93
CA TYR A 538 -14.07 -17.18 -18.23
C TYR A 538 -13.95 -18.32 -19.25
N HIS A 539 -12.81 -19.00 -19.28
CA HIS A 539 -12.56 -20.16 -20.14
C HIS A 539 -13.52 -21.32 -19.80
N GLU A 540 -13.69 -21.65 -18.53
CA GLU A 540 -14.62 -22.68 -18.07
C GLU A 540 -16.07 -22.40 -18.52
N ILE A 541 -16.56 -21.18 -18.27
CA ILE A 541 -17.92 -20.76 -18.65
C ILE A 541 -18.10 -20.85 -20.18
N LYS A 542 -17.15 -20.32 -20.96
CA LYS A 542 -17.24 -20.36 -22.44
C LYS A 542 -17.11 -21.74 -23.03
N SER A 543 -16.24 -22.58 -22.47
CA SER A 543 -16.07 -23.97 -22.91
C SER A 543 -17.35 -24.80 -22.76
N PHE A 544 -18.19 -24.43 -21.78
CA PHE A 544 -19.50 -25.03 -21.57
C PHE A 544 -20.56 -24.52 -22.55
N ASP A 545 -20.56 -23.22 -22.87
CA ASP A 545 -21.62 -22.58 -23.68
C ASP A 545 -21.42 -22.70 -25.22
N GLU A 546 -20.18 -22.67 -25.72
CA GLU A 546 -19.89 -22.56 -27.17
C GLU A 546 -19.17 -23.79 -27.78
N GLY A 547 -18.99 -24.87 -27.00
CA GLY A 547 -18.12 -25.99 -27.38
C GLY A 547 -16.64 -25.65 -27.20
N HIS A 548 -15.80 -26.68 -27.02
CA HIS A 548 -14.40 -26.55 -26.57
C HIS A 548 -13.44 -25.69 -27.44
N GLU A 549 -13.87 -25.15 -28.58
CA GLU A 549 -12.98 -24.55 -29.59
C GLU A 549 -12.85 -23.02 -29.55
N SER A 550 -13.65 -22.27 -28.77
CA SER A 550 -13.69 -20.79 -28.88
C SER A 550 -12.87 -20.02 -27.83
N SER A 551 -12.46 -20.62 -26.71
CA SER A 551 -11.75 -19.92 -25.63
C SER A 551 -10.42 -20.59 -25.28
N LEU A 552 -9.38 -19.79 -25.07
CA LEU A 552 -8.03 -20.27 -24.77
C LEU A 552 -7.78 -20.33 -23.25
N PRO A 553 -7.11 -21.38 -22.73
CA PRO A 553 -6.66 -21.40 -21.35
C PRO A 553 -5.65 -20.27 -21.10
N PHE A 554 -5.45 -19.87 -19.84
CA PHE A 554 -4.58 -18.75 -19.51
C PHE A 554 -3.12 -18.95 -19.97
N ASP A 555 -2.60 -20.18 -19.92
CA ASP A 555 -1.28 -20.53 -20.44
C ASP A 555 -1.12 -20.28 -21.95
N ALA A 556 -2.25 -20.12 -22.65
CA ALA A 556 -2.33 -19.79 -24.06
C ALA A 556 -2.81 -18.37 -24.36
N ALA A 557 -2.93 -17.52 -23.34
CA ALA A 557 -3.33 -16.13 -23.51
C ALA A 557 -2.33 -15.34 -24.35
N TYR A 558 -2.85 -14.38 -25.12
CA TYR A 558 -2.07 -13.42 -25.90
C TYR A 558 -2.86 -12.12 -26.06
N VAL A 559 -2.18 -11.03 -26.42
CA VAL A 559 -2.83 -9.77 -26.76
C VAL A 559 -3.04 -9.71 -28.28
N PRO A 560 -4.28 -9.63 -28.78
CA PRO A 560 -4.53 -9.61 -30.23
C PRO A 560 -3.95 -8.36 -30.88
N SER A 561 -3.26 -8.54 -32.01
CA SER A 561 -2.59 -7.46 -32.77
C SER A 561 -3.55 -6.32 -33.17
N GLN A 562 -4.83 -6.64 -33.38
CA GLN A 562 -5.88 -5.67 -33.66
C GLN A 562 -6.01 -4.59 -32.58
N LYS A 563 -5.77 -4.94 -31.30
CA LYS A 563 -5.88 -4.00 -30.17
C LYS A 563 -4.82 -2.90 -30.22
N PHE A 564 -3.66 -3.14 -30.84
CA PHE A 564 -2.62 -2.13 -31.05
C PHE A 564 -3.00 -1.08 -32.10
N ILE A 565 -3.96 -1.38 -32.96
CA ILE A 565 -4.39 -0.55 -34.10
C ILE A 565 -5.65 0.26 -33.78
N ASP A 566 -6.57 -0.33 -33.01
CA ASP A 566 -7.90 0.24 -32.75
C ASP A 566 -7.89 1.44 -31.79
N ASN A 567 -6.73 1.88 -31.31
CA ASN A 567 -6.57 2.89 -30.23
C ASN A 567 -7.33 2.51 -28.95
N ASN A 568 -7.65 1.23 -28.77
CA ASN A 568 -8.32 0.73 -27.58
C ASN A 568 -7.39 0.74 -26.36
N PHE A 569 -6.09 0.55 -26.59
CA PHE A 569 -5.06 0.65 -25.55
C PHE A 569 -4.26 1.94 -25.74
N ASP A 570 -4.24 2.77 -24.69
CA ASP A 570 -3.38 3.94 -24.61
C ASP A 570 -1.99 3.51 -24.13
N TYR A 571 -0.98 3.80 -24.94
CA TYR A 571 0.43 3.55 -24.65
C TYR A 571 1.20 4.84 -24.38
N PHE A 572 0.51 5.95 -24.09
CA PHE A 572 1.09 7.18 -23.54
C PHE A 572 2.27 7.74 -24.34
N ASN A 573 2.18 7.71 -25.67
CA ASN A 573 3.20 8.13 -26.64
C ASN A 573 4.46 7.24 -26.73
N LEU A 574 4.44 6.03 -26.15
CA LEU A 574 5.48 5.04 -26.40
C LEU A 574 5.57 4.73 -27.90
N GLN A 575 6.80 4.54 -28.39
CA GLN A 575 7.03 4.20 -29.80
C GLN A 575 6.50 2.80 -30.12
N ARG A 576 6.20 2.60 -31.41
CA ARG A 576 5.91 1.28 -31.97
C ARG A 576 7.17 0.73 -32.63
N LEU A 577 7.20 -0.58 -32.91
CA LEU A 577 8.31 -1.20 -33.63
C LEU A 577 8.63 -0.46 -34.94
N GLY A 578 7.61 -0.03 -35.68
CA GLY A 578 7.75 0.75 -36.91
C GLY A 578 7.89 2.27 -36.72
N GLY A 579 8.12 2.75 -35.48
CA GLY A 579 8.26 4.17 -35.16
C GLY A 579 6.96 4.83 -34.67
N VAL A 580 6.72 6.07 -35.11
CA VAL A 580 5.61 6.89 -34.58
C VAL A 580 4.27 6.39 -35.12
N GLN A 581 3.29 6.19 -34.23
CA GLN A 581 1.98 5.65 -34.59
C GLN A 581 1.25 6.43 -35.70
N SER A 582 1.32 7.77 -35.69
CA SER A 582 0.68 8.61 -36.71
C SER A 582 1.30 8.44 -38.11
N HIS A 583 2.59 8.09 -38.18
CA HIS A 583 3.25 7.75 -39.43
C HIS A 583 2.74 6.41 -39.96
N LEU A 584 2.67 5.40 -39.08
CA LEU A 584 2.20 4.06 -39.42
C LEU A 584 0.74 4.05 -39.89
N GLU A 585 -0.15 4.81 -39.23
CA GLU A 585 -1.54 4.94 -39.65
C GLU A 585 -1.69 5.53 -41.07
N LYS A 586 -0.74 6.39 -41.49
CA LYS A 586 -0.71 6.98 -42.83
C LYS A 586 -0.14 6.01 -43.86
N GLU A 587 1.00 5.40 -43.54
CA GLU A 587 1.73 4.47 -44.42
C GLU A 587 0.91 3.21 -44.71
N TYR A 588 0.33 2.59 -43.67
CA TYR A 588 -0.42 1.33 -43.78
C TYR A 588 -1.94 1.54 -43.74
N SER A 589 -2.43 2.67 -44.22
CA SER A 589 -3.85 3.07 -44.10
C SER A 589 -4.85 2.07 -44.70
N ALA A 590 -4.46 1.34 -45.76
CA ALA A 590 -5.28 0.29 -46.36
C ALA A 590 -5.39 -0.97 -45.47
N ASP A 591 -4.26 -1.39 -44.88
CA ASP A 591 -4.20 -2.54 -43.98
C ASP A 591 -4.94 -2.24 -42.67
N VAL A 592 -4.79 -1.02 -42.13
CA VAL A 592 -5.52 -0.54 -40.93
C VAL A 592 -7.04 -0.55 -41.14
N LYS A 593 -7.52 -0.09 -42.30
CA LYS A 593 -8.96 -0.12 -42.63
C LYS A 593 -9.48 -1.54 -42.72
N ARG A 594 -8.71 -2.44 -43.35
CA ARG A 594 -9.05 -3.87 -43.46
C ARG A 594 -9.14 -4.51 -42.08
N ALA A 595 -8.12 -4.31 -41.26
CA ALA A 595 -8.04 -4.77 -39.88
C ALA A 595 -9.28 -4.31 -39.06
N ARG A 596 -9.60 -3.01 -39.09
CA ARG A 596 -10.75 -2.42 -38.38
C ARG A 596 -12.11 -2.94 -38.88
N SER A 597 -12.23 -3.25 -40.17
CA SER A 597 -13.49 -3.74 -40.77
C SER A 597 -13.82 -5.20 -40.47
N LEU A 598 -12.81 -6.03 -40.19
CA LEU A 598 -12.97 -7.46 -39.97
C LEU A 598 -13.27 -7.80 -38.50
N GLY A 599 -13.04 -6.89 -37.55
CA GLY A 599 -13.14 -7.20 -36.13
C GLY A 599 -12.31 -8.44 -35.76
N THR A 600 -12.59 -9.10 -34.64
CA THR A 600 -11.88 -10.30 -34.17
C THR A 600 -11.89 -11.51 -35.14
N SER A 601 -12.45 -11.39 -36.34
CA SER A 601 -12.56 -12.48 -37.33
C SER A 601 -11.33 -12.68 -38.23
N PHE A 602 -10.25 -11.89 -38.08
CA PHE A 602 -9.07 -12.07 -38.94
C PHE A 602 -8.16 -13.24 -38.56
N LEU A 603 -8.18 -13.72 -37.30
CA LEU A 603 -7.29 -14.80 -36.85
C LEU A 603 -7.98 -16.15 -36.60
N SER A 604 -9.32 -16.21 -36.55
CA SER A 604 -10.01 -17.52 -36.48
C SER A 604 -10.04 -18.25 -37.84
N ARG A 605 -9.71 -17.56 -38.93
CA ARG A 605 -9.69 -18.13 -40.29
C ARG A 605 -8.46 -18.97 -40.63
N ALA A 606 -7.46 -19.02 -39.75
CA ALA A 606 -6.39 -20.02 -39.86
C ALA A 606 -6.87 -21.43 -39.45
N PHE A 607 -8.01 -21.54 -38.77
CA PHE A 607 -8.60 -22.82 -38.34
C PHE A 607 -10.14 -22.75 -38.40
N SER A 608 -10.71 -22.68 -39.62
CA SER A 608 -12.04 -23.22 -39.93
C SER A 608 -12.47 -22.75 -41.32
N ASP A 609 -12.61 -23.73 -42.20
CA ASP A 609 -13.16 -23.55 -43.53
C ASP A 609 -14.70 -23.64 -43.47
N GLN A 610 -15.36 -22.87 -44.35
CA GLN A 610 -16.77 -22.91 -44.78
C GLN A 610 -17.93 -22.30 -43.92
N SER A 611 -18.65 -21.38 -44.61
CA SER A 611 -20.06 -20.95 -44.43
C SER A 611 -20.43 -20.14 -43.18
N SER A 612 -21.32 -19.15 -43.13
CA SER A 612 -22.16 -18.41 -44.10
C SER A 612 -22.68 -17.14 -43.38
N ARG A 613 -23.03 -16.12 -44.18
CA ARG A 613 -23.44 -14.74 -43.83
C ARG A 613 -24.70 -14.66 -42.94
N HIS A 614 -24.80 -13.61 -42.11
CA HIS A 614 -26.00 -12.75 -42.02
C HIS A 614 -25.75 -11.42 -41.28
N ASP A 615 -26.20 -10.32 -41.89
CA ASP A 615 -26.23 -8.92 -41.41
C ASP A 615 -27.37 -8.65 -40.40
N GLY A 616 -27.24 -7.59 -39.59
CA GLY A 616 -28.42 -6.83 -39.13
C GLY A 616 -28.31 -5.97 -37.87
N MET A 617 -28.27 -4.64 -38.09
CA MET A 617 -28.88 -3.55 -37.30
C MET A 617 -28.20 -2.96 -36.04
N SER A 618 -27.70 -1.73 -36.25
CA SER A 618 -27.55 -0.67 -35.26
C SER A 618 -28.90 0.00 -34.98
N ASP A 619 -29.09 0.53 -33.76
CA ASP A 619 -29.42 1.95 -33.51
C ASP A 619 -29.83 2.19 -32.04
N LEU A 620 -29.80 3.48 -31.67
CA LEU A 620 -30.25 4.12 -30.42
C LEU A 620 -29.14 4.50 -29.42
N VAL A 621 -28.31 5.46 -29.85
CA VAL A 621 -27.58 6.38 -28.97
C VAL A 621 -28.30 7.72 -29.01
N ASN A 622 -28.81 8.19 -27.87
CA ASN A 622 -28.89 9.62 -27.56
C ASN A 622 -29.16 9.83 -26.06
N GLY A 623 -28.17 10.34 -25.34
CA GLY A 623 -28.30 10.72 -23.93
C GLY A 623 -27.03 10.70 -23.08
N ARG A 624 -25.89 10.17 -23.56
CA ARG A 624 -24.70 9.87 -22.72
C ARG A 624 -23.47 10.77 -22.94
N ASP A 625 -23.57 11.87 -23.68
CA ASP A 625 -22.39 12.61 -24.15
C ASP A 625 -21.86 13.73 -23.23
N ARG A 626 -22.37 13.86 -21.99
CA ARG A 626 -21.85 14.89 -21.06
C ARG A 626 -20.60 14.51 -20.24
N TYR A 627 -20.25 13.22 -20.15
CA TYR A 627 -19.04 12.76 -19.40
C TYR A 627 -17.84 12.40 -20.30
N ARG A 628 -18.04 12.23 -21.61
CA ARG A 628 -16.96 11.85 -22.56
C ARG A 628 -15.96 12.97 -22.83
N HIS A 629 -16.39 14.22 -22.76
CA HIS A 629 -15.59 15.34 -23.25
C HIS A 629 -14.59 15.90 -22.24
N GLN A 630 -14.68 15.55 -20.95
CA GLN A 630 -13.83 16.17 -19.92
C GLN A 630 -12.53 15.41 -19.63
N LEU A 631 -12.37 14.17 -20.14
CA LEU A 631 -11.24 13.29 -19.81
C LEU A 631 -10.41 12.82 -21.03
N GLY A 632 -10.79 13.14 -22.27
CA GLY A 632 -9.95 12.86 -23.46
C GLY A 632 -9.69 11.38 -23.78
N TYR A 633 -10.36 10.44 -23.11
CA TYR A 633 -10.22 9.00 -23.36
C TYR A 633 -11.43 8.46 -24.15
N ASN A 634 -11.17 7.79 -25.27
CA ASN A 634 -12.18 7.09 -26.07
C ASN A 634 -12.45 5.69 -25.48
N LEU A 635 -13.08 5.59 -24.31
CA LEU A 635 -13.56 4.31 -23.77
C LEU A 635 -15.00 4.04 -24.28
N LYS A 636 -15.21 2.89 -24.94
CA LYS A 636 -16.55 2.38 -25.30
C LYS A 636 -17.14 1.52 -24.16
N SER A 637 -18.49 1.50 -24.15
CA SER A 637 -19.49 0.78 -23.33
C SER A 637 -19.08 0.16 -21.97
N PRO A 638 -19.84 0.42 -20.88
CA PRO A 638 -19.69 -0.27 -19.58
C PRO A 638 -19.95 -1.79 -19.61
N ASN A 639 -20.26 -2.36 -20.77
CA ASN A 639 -20.59 -3.77 -20.98
C ASN A 639 -19.54 -4.53 -21.82
N ALA A 640 -18.26 -4.14 -21.80
CA ALA A 640 -17.21 -4.89 -22.50
C ALA A 640 -17.27 -6.38 -22.12
N THR A 641 -17.31 -7.24 -23.13
CA THR A 641 -17.37 -8.70 -22.97
C THR A 641 -16.20 -9.17 -22.08
N GLY A 642 -16.41 -10.22 -21.27
CA GLY A 642 -15.41 -10.68 -20.29
C GLY A 642 -13.98 -10.78 -20.85
N SER A 643 -13.81 -11.30 -22.07
CA SER A 643 -12.53 -11.43 -22.77
C SER A 643 -11.80 -10.11 -23.02
N GLU A 644 -12.50 -9.05 -23.43
CA GLU A 644 -11.85 -7.77 -23.77
C GLU A 644 -11.24 -7.11 -22.53
N SER A 645 -11.97 -7.12 -21.42
CA SER A 645 -11.49 -6.57 -20.15
C SER A 645 -10.30 -7.34 -19.56
N LEU A 646 -10.26 -8.67 -19.74
CA LEU A 646 -9.15 -9.50 -19.28
C LEU A 646 -7.90 -9.29 -20.15
N THR A 647 -8.09 -9.14 -21.46
CA THR A 647 -7.01 -8.78 -22.40
C THR A 647 -6.44 -7.40 -22.07
N GLU A 648 -7.29 -6.43 -21.70
CA GLU A 648 -6.85 -5.11 -21.27
C GLU A 648 -6.05 -5.17 -19.95
N LEU A 649 -6.45 -6.01 -19.01
CA LEU A 649 -5.70 -6.22 -17.77
C LEU A 649 -4.35 -6.91 -18.03
N LEU A 650 -4.30 -7.88 -18.96
CA LEU A 650 -3.06 -8.53 -19.39
C LEU A 650 -2.07 -7.52 -19.99
N ASP A 651 -2.52 -6.68 -20.91
CA ASP A 651 -1.69 -5.61 -21.48
C ASP A 651 -1.24 -4.60 -20.40
N GLY A 652 -2.11 -4.26 -19.45
CA GLY A 652 -1.74 -3.43 -18.31
C GLY A 652 -0.67 -4.06 -17.41
N LEU A 653 -0.68 -5.39 -17.21
CA LEU A 653 0.36 -6.11 -16.48
C LEU A 653 1.70 -6.15 -17.22
N ILE A 654 1.66 -6.27 -18.54
CA ILE A 654 2.83 -6.16 -19.41
C ILE A 654 3.47 -4.77 -19.23
N LEU A 655 2.67 -3.70 -19.28
CA LEU A 655 3.14 -2.34 -18.98
C LEU A 655 3.68 -2.19 -17.55
N LEU A 656 3.01 -2.80 -16.55
CA LEU A 656 3.46 -2.76 -15.16
C LEU A 656 4.84 -3.42 -14.98
N TYR A 657 5.12 -4.49 -15.75
CA TYR A 657 6.44 -5.13 -15.77
C TYR A 657 7.54 -4.15 -16.22
N HIS A 658 7.28 -3.41 -17.29
CA HIS A 658 8.15 -2.34 -17.77
C HIS A 658 8.28 -1.18 -16.76
N VAL A 659 7.20 -0.77 -16.10
CA VAL A 659 7.23 0.34 -15.14
C VAL A 659 8.26 0.12 -14.02
N GLY A 660 8.30 -1.09 -13.42
CA GLY A 660 9.15 -1.30 -12.24
C GLY A 660 9.64 -2.72 -11.95
N VAL A 661 9.04 -3.77 -12.52
CA VAL A 661 9.39 -5.15 -12.13
C VAL A 661 10.82 -5.51 -12.53
N HIS A 662 11.20 -5.27 -13.79
CA HIS A 662 12.56 -5.54 -14.27
C HIS A 662 13.61 -4.70 -13.52
N LYS A 663 13.29 -3.43 -13.21
CA LYS A 663 14.15 -2.52 -12.43
C LYS A 663 14.44 -3.06 -11.04
N HIS A 664 13.49 -3.79 -10.44
CA HIS A 664 13.72 -4.44 -9.15
C HIS A 664 14.72 -5.60 -9.27
N TYR A 665 14.60 -6.43 -10.31
CA TYR A 665 15.54 -7.52 -10.54
C TYR A 665 16.98 -7.02 -10.74
N LEU A 666 17.17 -5.91 -11.46
CA LEU A 666 18.47 -5.25 -11.60
C LEU A 666 19.05 -4.83 -10.23
N LYS A 667 18.24 -4.18 -9.39
CA LYS A 667 18.66 -3.80 -8.02
C LYS A 667 19.02 -5.00 -7.14
N VAL A 668 18.33 -6.13 -7.33
CA VAL A 668 18.65 -7.37 -6.61
C VAL A 668 19.97 -7.96 -7.11
N ALA A 669 20.25 -7.89 -8.41
CA ALA A 669 21.51 -8.32 -8.97
C ALA A 669 22.69 -7.53 -8.39
N GLU A 670 22.57 -6.21 -8.25
CA GLU A 670 23.59 -5.36 -7.61
C GLU A 670 23.92 -5.82 -6.17
N VAL A 671 22.92 -6.29 -5.41
CA VAL A 671 23.12 -6.82 -4.06
C VAL A 671 23.87 -8.15 -4.09
N ILE A 672 23.58 -9.01 -5.06
CA ILE A 672 24.28 -10.30 -5.24
C ILE A 672 25.73 -10.06 -5.68
N ASP A 673 25.97 -9.13 -6.60
CA ASP A 673 27.30 -8.80 -7.07
C ASP A 673 28.14 -8.16 -5.95
N SER A 674 27.53 -7.29 -5.12
CA SER A 674 28.18 -6.77 -3.90
C SER A 674 28.62 -7.91 -2.96
N LEU A 675 27.79 -8.95 -2.77
CA LEU A 675 28.18 -10.11 -1.96
C LEU A 675 29.35 -10.88 -2.59
N ARG A 676 29.40 -11.01 -3.92
CA ARG A 676 30.53 -11.65 -4.63
C ARG A 676 31.82 -10.87 -4.42
N GLU A 677 31.79 -9.55 -4.63
CA GLU A 677 32.95 -8.66 -4.42
C GLU A 677 33.49 -8.73 -2.98
N TYR A 678 32.61 -8.78 -1.97
CA TYR A 678 33.03 -8.92 -0.58
C TYR A 678 33.64 -10.29 -0.28
N ASN A 679 33.12 -11.37 -0.86
CA ASN A 679 33.71 -12.71 -0.70
C ASN A 679 35.08 -12.82 -1.39
N GLU A 680 35.25 -12.21 -2.56
CA GLU A 680 36.55 -12.12 -3.24
C GLU A 680 37.55 -11.32 -2.41
N SER A 681 37.12 -10.19 -1.84
CA SER A 681 37.93 -9.37 -0.94
C SER A 681 38.35 -10.14 0.32
N LEU A 682 37.44 -10.93 0.91
CA LEU A 682 37.77 -11.80 2.05
C LEU A 682 38.81 -12.86 1.68
N THR A 683 38.68 -13.45 0.49
CA THR A 683 39.62 -14.46 -0.01
C THR A 683 41.01 -13.84 -0.23
N ASP A 684 41.08 -12.62 -0.77
CA ASP A 684 42.32 -11.87 -0.93
C ASP A 684 42.96 -11.50 0.42
N ILE A 685 42.16 -11.07 1.40
CA ILE A 685 42.64 -10.80 2.77
C ILE A 685 43.18 -12.08 3.42
N ASP A 686 42.49 -13.21 3.26
CA ASP A 686 42.97 -14.51 3.77
C ASP A 686 44.30 -14.90 3.13
N ASN A 687 44.45 -14.73 1.81
CA ASN A 687 45.71 -14.97 1.12
C ASN A 687 46.84 -14.03 1.61
N LYS A 688 46.53 -12.75 1.84
CA LYS A 688 47.49 -11.78 2.40
C LYS A 688 47.89 -12.11 3.83
N LEU A 689 46.97 -12.59 4.65
CA LEU A 689 47.25 -13.06 6.02
C LEU A 689 48.13 -14.30 6.02
N MET A 690 47.92 -15.24 5.09
CA MET A 690 48.77 -16.44 4.94
C MET A 690 50.21 -16.10 4.50
N ASN A 691 50.36 -15.04 3.70
CA ASN A 691 51.66 -14.59 3.18
C ASN A 691 52.33 -13.49 4.05
N CYS A 692 51.73 -13.13 5.19
CA CYS A 692 52.24 -12.06 6.05
C CYS A 692 53.49 -12.53 6.81
N ARG A 693 54.58 -11.76 6.74
CA ARG A 693 55.82 -12.04 7.50
C ARG A 693 55.61 -11.69 8.98
N ASP A 694 56.23 -12.46 9.88
CA ASP A 694 56.10 -12.29 11.34
C ASP A 694 56.65 -10.94 11.87
N ASP A 695 57.39 -10.20 11.05
CA ASP A 695 58.10 -8.97 11.44
C ASP A 695 57.22 -7.69 11.43
N CYS A 696 55.95 -7.76 10.99
CA CYS A 696 55.07 -6.58 10.86
C CYS A 696 53.69 -6.79 11.54
N PRO A 697 53.61 -6.77 12.89
CA PRO A 697 52.37 -7.01 13.62
C PRO A 697 51.26 -6.00 13.31
N GLU A 698 51.61 -4.74 13.03
CA GLU A 698 50.65 -3.68 12.71
C GLU A 698 49.86 -3.96 11.43
N ILE A 699 50.51 -4.51 10.39
CA ILE A 699 49.86 -4.87 9.13
C ILE A 699 48.92 -6.06 9.34
N ARG A 700 49.35 -7.04 10.14
CA ARG A 700 48.52 -8.20 10.49
C ARG A 700 47.28 -7.78 11.27
N ASP A 701 47.42 -6.88 12.24
CA ASP A 701 46.29 -6.35 13.01
C ASP A 701 45.30 -5.59 12.15
N GLU A 702 45.77 -4.77 11.21
CA GLU A 702 44.90 -4.03 10.29
C GLU A 702 44.18 -4.95 9.29
N LEU A 703 44.85 -5.99 8.80
CA LEU A 703 44.22 -7.04 7.98
C LEU A 703 43.15 -7.82 8.77
N LEU A 704 43.40 -8.13 10.04
CA LEU A 704 42.42 -8.79 10.91
C LEU A 704 41.21 -7.89 11.20
N ARG A 705 41.41 -6.59 11.42
CA ARG A 705 40.31 -5.61 11.55
C ARG A 705 39.49 -5.53 10.27
N SER A 706 40.15 -5.41 9.13
CA SER A 706 39.50 -5.37 7.82
C SER A 706 38.70 -6.65 7.57
N LYS A 707 39.30 -7.82 7.84
CA LYS A 707 38.62 -9.13 7.76
C LYS A 707 37.33 -9.14 8.57
N LYS A 708 37.37 -8.70 9.82
CA LYS A 708 36.18 -8.65 10.69
C LYS A 708 35.06 -7.77 10.13
N ILE A 709 35.40 -6.63 9.53
CA ILE A 709 34.42 -5.73 8.90
C ILE A 709 33.78 -6.42 7.68
N PHE A 710 34.59 -7.00 6.80
CA PHE A 710 34.09 -7.70 5.62
C PHE A 710 33.29 -8.97 5.97
N GLU A 711 33.68 -9.71 7.02
CA GLU A 711 32.90 -10.85 7.52
C GLU A 711 31.50 -10.39 7.97
N GLN A 712 31.42 -9.29 8.73
CA GLN A 712 30.15 -8.74 9.18
C GLN A 712 29.26 -8.27 8.01
N GLN A 713 29.83 -7.56 7.02
CA GLN A 713 29.09 -7.11 5.83
C GLN A 713 28.59 -8.29 4.99
N THR A 714 29.44 -9.30 4.79
CA THR A 714 29.09 -10.55 4.08
C THR A 714 27.96 -11.29 4.78
N GLU A 715 27.97 -11.38 6.11
CA GLU A 715 26.88 -11.99 6.87
C GLU A 715 25.57 -11.22 6.71
N ASP A 716 25.59 -9.89 6.88
CA ASP A 716 24.39 -9.05 6.74
C ASP A 716 23.79 -9.13 5.33
N LEU A 717 24.64 -9.15 4.29
CA LEU A 717 24.21 -9.33 2.91
C LEU A 717 23.68 -10.73 2.65
N THR A 718 24.30 -11.77 3.21
CA THR A 718 23.80 -13.14 3.03
C THR A 718 22.42 -13.30 3.63
N ARG A 719 22.17 -12.72 4.82
CA ARG A 719 20.84 -12.74 5.43
C ARG A 719 19.79 -12.01 4.56
N LYS A 720 20.15 -10.88 3.94
CA LYS A 720 19.30 -10.17 2.97
C LYS A 720 19.03 -11.00 1.71
N ILE A 721 20.07 -11.66 1.17
CA ILE A 721 19.94 -12.50 -0.03
C ILE A 721 19.07 -13.72 0.26
N ALA A 722 19.12 -14.28 1.46
CA ALA A 722 18.21 -15.35 1.86
C ALA A 722 16.73 -14.90 1.85
N TRP A 723 16.42 -13.72 2.39
CA TRP A 723 15.09 -13.13 2.27
C TRP A 723 14.67 -12.94 0.79
N ILE A 724 15.57 -12.38 -0.01
CA ILE A 724 15.36 -12.21 -1.46
C ILE A 724 15.08 -13.57 -2.13
N THR A 725 15.81 -14.61 -1.77
CA THR A 725 15.63 -15.96 -2.33
C THR A 725 14.24 -16.48 -1.99
N MET A 726 13.81 -16.35 -0.73
CA MET A 726 12.51 -16.84 -0.26
C MET A 726 11.31 -16.07 -0.85
N HIS A 727 11.41 -14.75 -0.99
CA HIS A 727 10.28 -13.88 -1.34
C HIS A 727 10.32 -13.35 -2.78
N VAL A 728 11.50 -13.16 -3.36
CA VAL A 728 11.68 -12.63 -4.72
C VAL A 728 11.86 -13.76 -5.74
N PHE A 729 12.73 -14.72 -5.43
CA PHE A 729 13.10 -15.80 -6.35
C PHE A 729 12.38 -17.12 -6.11
N SER A 730 11.23 -17.11 -5.44
CA SER A 730 10.46 -18.33 -5.21
C SER A 730 10.00 -18.98 -6.52
N HIS A 731 9.82 -20.31 -6.50
CA HIS A 731 9.29 -21.08 -7.62
C HIS A 731 7.96 -20.54 -8.19
N GLU A 732 7.07 -20.03 -7.32
CA GLU A 732 5.80 -19.43 -7.74
C GLU A 732 6.03 -18.14 -8.53
N LYS A 733 6.90 -17.25 -8.06
CA LYS A 733 7.21 -16.00 -8.78
C LYS A 733 7.96 -16.25 -10.09
N ARG A 734 8.77 -17.31 -10.14
CA ARG A 734 9.38 -17.78 -11.40
C ARG A 734 8.33 -18.22 -12.41
N ARG A 735 7.33 -19.00 -11.98
CA ARG A 735 6.21 -19.44 -12.83
C ARG A 735 5.49 -18.24 -13.45
N ASP A 736 5.25 -17.21 -12.66
CA ASP A 736 4.59 -15.98 -13.11
C ASP A 736 5.37 -15.30 -14.26
N ILE A 737 6.70 -15.20 -14.14
CA ILE A 737 7.55 -14.63 -15.21
C ILE A 737 7.56 -15.53 -16.45
N VAL A 738 7.57 -16.86 -16.29
CA VAL A 738 7.45 -17.80 -17.41
C VAL A 738 6.13 -17.63 -18.16
N ILE A 739 5.02 -17.49 -17.43
CA ILE A 739 3.70 -17.25 -18.02
C ILE A 739 3.70 -15.93 -18.80
N LEU A 740 4.17 -14.84 -18.18
CA LEU A 740 4.27 -13.54 -18.86
C LEU A 740 5.12 -13.63 -20.14
N HIS A 741 6.28 -14.28 -20.08
CA HIS A 741 7.17 -14.47 -21.22
C HIS A 741 6.48 -15.21 -22.36
N ARG A 742 5.75 -16.30 -22.06
CA ARG A 742 4.97 -17.06 -23.06
C ARG A 742 3.87 -16.23 -23.69
N CYS A 743 3.14 -15.44 -22.89
CA CYS A 743 2.09 -14.56 -23.41
C CYS A 743 2.65 -13.50 -24.37
N VAL A 744 3.78 -12.89 -24.01
CA VAL A 744 4.47 -11.89 -24.85
C VAL A 744 5.03 -12.53 -26.11
N TYR A 745 5.67 -13.70 -26.00
CA TYR A 745 6.16 -14.46 -27.14
C TYR A 745 5.05 -14.76 -28.15
N ARG A 746 3.93 -15.32 -27.69
CA ARG A 746 2.77 -15.62 -28.56
C ARG A 746 2.18 -14.37 -29.19
N THR A 747 2.10 -13.28 -28.44
CA THR A 747 1.65 -11.98 -28.95
C THR A 747 2.55 -11.53 -30.11
N LEU A 748 3.87 -11.60 -29.93
CA LEU A 748 4.86 -11.23 -30.94
C LEU A 748 4.82 -12.17 -32.15
N GLN A 749 4.72 -13.49 -31.93
CA GLN A 749 4.63 -14.49 -32.99
C GLN A 749 3.39 -14.25 -33.87
N ILE A 750 2.21 -14.15 -33.27
CA ILE A 750 0.96 -13.92 -34.00
C ILE A 750 0.99 -12.55 -34.70
N ALA A 751 1.54 -11.53 -34.06
CA ALA A 751 1.67 -10.22 -34.67
C ALA A 751 2.66 -10.21 -35.85
N SER A 752 3.73 -11.00 -35.78
CA SER A 752 4.72 -11.12 -36.86
C SER A 752 4.12 -11.75 -38.13
N GLU A 753 3.16 -12.66 -37.96
CA GLU A 753 2.41 -13.29 -39.05
C GLU A 753 1.37 -12.34 -39.68
N ALA A 754 0.99 -11.26 -38.98
CA ALA A 754 0.03 -10.26 -39.45
C ALA A 754 0.61 -9.26 -40.47
N GLY A 755 1.78 -9.55 -41.06
CA GLY A 755 2.41 -8.74 -42.10
C GLY A 755 2.85 -7.35 -41.60
N ASN A 756 2.49 -6.30 -42.33
CA ASN A 756 2.86 -4.92 -42.00
C ASN A 756 2.27 -4.42 -40.67
N LEU A 757 1.22 -5.08 -40.17
CA LEU A 757 0.59 -4.71 -38.90
C LEU A 757 1.50 -5.01 -37.69
N PHE A 758 2.54 -5.83 -37.87
CA PHE A 758 3.59 -6.03 -36.87
C PHE A 758 4.26 -4.71 -36.45
N SER A 759 4.40 -3.77 -37.39
CA SER A 759 4.98 -2.43 -37.14
C SER A 759 4.21 -1.63 -36.07
N PHE A 760 2.93 -1.95 -35.81
CA PHE A 760 2.09 -1.28 -34.81
C PHE A 760 2.24 -1.83 -33.39
N VAL A 761 2.97 -2.94 -33.19
CA VAL A 761 3.23 -3.48 -31.85
C VAL A 761 4.03 -2.45 -31.04
N PRO A 762 3.67 -2.16 -29.78
CA PRO A 762 4.47 -1.28 -28.92
C PRO A 762 5.88 -1.84 -28.72
N GLU A 763 6.91 -0.98 -28.84
CA GLU A 763 8.31 -1.40 -28.76
C GLU A 763 8.66 -2.14 -27.46
N ILE A 764 8.00 -1.75 -26.37
CA ILE A 764 8.14 -2.37 -25.04
C ILE A 764 7.92 -3.89 -25.04
N TYR A 765 7.07 -4.43 -25.93
CA TYR A 765 6.79 -5.87 -25.98
C TYR A 765 8.05 -6.65 -26.37
N LEU A 766 8.81 -6.12 -27.33
CA LEU A 766 10.03 -6.75 -27.83
C LEU A 766 11.24 -6.34 -26.98
N ASN A 767 11.55 -5.05 -26.92
CA ASN A 767 12.81 -4.55 -26.39
C ASN A 767 12.85 -4.62 -24.86
N ASP A 768 11.75 -4.28 -24.18
CA ASP A 768 11.77 -4.14 -22.72
C ASP A 768 11.19 -5.32 -21.95
N ILE A 769 10.42 -6.20 -22.59
CA ILE A 769 9.70 -7.24 -21.86
C ILE A 769 10.16 -8.61 -22.34
N TYR A 770 10.19 -8.88 -23.64
CA TYR A 770 10.69 -10.16 -24.12
C TYR A 770 12.15 -10.40 -23.73
N LEU A 771 13.04 -9.42 -23.93
CA LEU A 771 14.44 -9.49 -23.53
C LEU A 771 14.61 -9.54 -22.00
N ASN A 772 13.92 -8.67 -21.26
CA ASN A 772 14.11 -8.58 -19.81
C ASN A 772 13.51 -9.78 -19.05
N THR A 773 12.40 -10.35 -19.51
CA THR A 773 11.84 -11.58 -18.92
C THR A 773 12.76 -12.78 -19.18
N PHE A 774 13.33 -12.90 -20.39
CA PHE A 774 14.31 -13.93 -20.70
C PHE A 774 15.59 -13.77 -19.87
N THR A 775 16.11 -12.54 -19.75
CA THR A 775 17.25 -12.20 -18.89
C THR A 775 16.94 -12.56 -17.44
N ALA A 776 15.75 -12.23 -16.95
CA ALA A 776 15.37 -12.55 -15.58
C ALA A 776 15.37 -14.06 -15.30
N LEU A 777 14.81 -14.85 -16.22
CA LEU A 777 14.74 -16.30 -16.10
C LEU A 777 16.11 -16.99 -16.23
N ASN A 778 17.06 -16.41 -16.97
CA ASN A 778 18.40 -16.99 -17.18
C ASN A 778 19.46 -16.52 -16.19
N VAL A 779 19.42 -15.24 -15.82
CA VAL A 779 20.48 -14.61 -15.02
C VAL A 779 20.13 -14.62 -13.54
N TYR A 780 18.86 -14.38 -13.19
CA TYR A 780 18.48 -14.14 -11.80
C TYR A 780 17.84 -15.35 -11.11
N TYR A 781 17.10 -16.20 -11.84
CA TYR A 781 16.58 -17.45 -11.31
C TYR A 781 17.60 -18.58 -11.48
N PRO A 782 17.92 -19.32 -10.42
CA PRO A 782 19.02 -20.28 -10.51
C PRO A 782 18.60 -21.53 -11.29
N THR A 783 19.52 -21.98 -12.14
CA THR A 783 19.37 -23.06 -13.12
C THR A 783 19.78 -24.35 -12.46
N GLU A 784 18.86 -25.29 -12.20
CA GLU A 784 19.18 -26.73 -12.28
C GLU A 784 18.02 -27.72 -12.26
N GLU A 785 16.77 -27.32 -12.01
CA GLU A 785 15.61 -28.19 -12.25
C GLU A 785 14.65 -27.46 -13.20
N SER A 786 14.91 -27.59 -14.51
CA SER A 786 14.22 -26.94 -15.63
C SER A 786 14.34 -25.39 -15.69
N GLY A 787 15.60 -24.91 -15.73
CA GLY A 787 15.91 -23.67 -16.48
C GLY A 787 15.23 -23.75 -17.84
N ILE A 788 14.54 -22.68 -18.27
CA ILE A 788 13.92 -22.46 -19.59
C ILE A 788 13.90 -23.73 -20.45
N SER A 789 12.72 -24.33 -20.71
CA SER A 789 12.66 -25.50 -21.61
C SER A 789 13.54 -25.20 -22.82
N ARG A 790 14.49 -26.08 -23.18
CA ARG A 790 15.42 -25.79 -24.29
C ARG A 790 14.69 -25.23 -25.52
N GLU A 791 13.46 -25.67 -25.68
CA GLU A 791 12.40 -25.11 -26.51
C GLU A 791 12.23 -23.58 -26.36
N MET A 792 11.86 -23.02 -25.20
CA MET A 792 11.72 -21.57 -25.01
C MET A 792 13.03 -20.78 -25.29
N ALA A 793 14.20 -21.34 -24.99
CA ALA A 793 15.47 -20.70 -25.37
C ALA A 793 15.70 -20.74 -26.89
N GLY A 794 15.33 -21.86 -27.52
CA GLY A 794 15.34 -22.03 -28.97
C GLY A 794 14.37 -21.08 -29.66
N ASP A 795 13.14 -20.99 -29.17
CA ASP A 795 12.09 -20.07 -29.63
C ASP A 795 12.57 -18.62 -29.55
N PHE A 796 13.22 -18.25 -28.45
CA PHE A 796 13.82 -16.93 -28.27
C PHE A 796 14.89 -16.63 -29.30
N VAL A 797 15.89 -17.50 -29.42
CA VAL A 797 16.98 -17.31 -30.38
C VAL A 797 16.43 -17.29 -31.81
N GLN A 798 15.49 -18.18 -32.13
CA GLN A 798 14.88 -18.26 -33.46
C GLN A 798 14.07 -17.00 -33.79
N PHE A 799 13.25 -16.51 -32.86
CA PHE A 799 12.44 -15.33 -33.08
C PHE A 799 13.31 -14.08 -33.28
N ILE A 800 14.30 -13.87 -32.41
CA ILE A 800 15.24 -12.74 -32.54
C ILE A 800 16.04 -12.85 -33.84
N ALA A 801 16.58 -14.03 -34.17
CA ALA A 801 17.32 -14.24 -35.42
C ALA A 801 16.48 -13.94 -36.66
N ASN A 802 15.20 -14.34 -36.67
CA ASN A 802 14.28 -14.05 -37.76
C ASN A 802 13.98 -12.55 -37.93
N HIS A 803 14.09 -11.76 -36.85
CA HIS A 803 13.67 -10.37 -36.81
C HIS A 803 14.83 -9.35 -36.70
N MET A 804 16.09 -9.79 -36.61
CA MET A 804 17.27 -8.89 -36.51
C MET A 804 17.45 -7.96 -37.72
N GLN A 805 16.93 -8.32 -38.89
CA GLN A 805 16.96 -7.49 -40.10
C GLN A 805 15.56 -7.20 -40.63
N ASP A 806 14.54 -7.27 -39.77
CA ASP A 806 13.17 -7.01 -40.17
C ASP A 806 12.98 -5.52 -40.45
N THR A 807 12.66 -5.18 -41.70
CA THR A 807 12.43 -3.80 -42.15
C THR A 807 11.21 -3.15 -41.49
N ARG A 808 10.36 -3.94 -40.81
CA ARG A 808 9.21 -3.46 -40.02
C ARG A 808 9.63 -2.89 -38.67
N ILE A 809 10.89 -3.06 -38.25
CA ILE A 809 11.45 -2.58 -36.98
C ILE A 809 12.46 -1.46 -37.27
N VAL A 810 12.18 -0.24 -36.82
CA VAL A 810 13.00 0.96 -37.12
C VAL A 810 14.33 0.99 -36.33
N ASN A 811 14.38 0.35 -35.16
CA ASN A 811 15.56 0.27 -34.28
C ASN A 811 16.07 -1.18 -34.15
N SER A 812 16.25 -1.91 -35.25
CA SER A 812 16.68 -3.32 -35.23
C SER A 812 18.17 -3.55 -34.93
N GLY A 813 18.93 -2.48 -34.69
CA GLY A 813 20.39 -2.49 -34.52
C GLY A 813 20.88 -2.62 -33.08
#